data_AF-A0A355V4F8-F1
#
_entry.id   AF-A0A355V4F8-F1
#
_cell.length_a   1.000
_cell.length_b   1.000
_cell.length_c   1.000
_cell.angle_alpha   90.00
_cell.angle_beta   90.00
_cell.angle_gamma   90.00
#
_symmetry.space_group_name_H-M   'P 1'
#
loop_
_entity.id
_entity.type
_entity.pdbx_description
1 polymer ?
#
loop_
_entity_poly.entity_id
_entity_poly.type
_entity_poly.pdbx_seq_one_letter_code
_entity_poly.pdbx_strand_id
1 'polypeptide(L)'
;MGAFVFRSSYMRLGYAFKDFGLSVGYYFCEMFGIAHSITPTVNEIPSVQTSQITLPTDFNGFKNNTSQYFTLLFNSDNFNGWLGHISGVIADFAKILVIILPCILAFILIIKALYKRENNKHGKETIPLKVFKFIARFTYQPLKRFIVGYINFIRSHAWIWVCWVILWALNFNLGTVAVEFFAYYFYFAVEFDFGTIYTQFVKLFADLKTPFIYFPWWTLLFLIYPLFDKFRKRIANSRLRHYEARNCGFINELPIVSLTCGSMGKKKTTAITDMALSQEVMFRQKAFDILQKNDMKFPFFPWIKFEKALQSEIENRRVYNLATVKCWVIDLERRGELFGYDGERYGLVFNDGLKEDGIYNVLSTYAQAYFIYIIESSLIVSNYSIRTDNLLADSGNFPMWLTDFFPTNFRRDSRHAHILDFDILRLGKKVLDNNPNAGSFEFGVIGITEIGKERGNNLELQEKKKSANEANQKNDKFNSWLKMCRHSATVDNFPFIKVFADEQRPESWGADARDLCDIVNIVSSGELKLAMPFYTIGDMVAEWAFDRFIGLYYDFRFRRGDTTLLVYVLKSVTAWLWKRNIKIYNRYGYSVLKIEKERGTMDGKVSKKKYYLMSAKIYRKRFATDCFADYFNDMALRANVGLNDYREYLTECASVDELQAQNSYFVNALYGIGGND
;
A
#
# COMPACT_ATOMS: atom_id res chain seq x y z
N MET A 1 14.98 31.84 28.12
CA MET A 1 14.99 32.51 26.80
C MET A 1 13.62 33.04 26.41
N GLY A 2 12.55 32.23 26.39
CA GLY A 2 11.20 32.67 26.01
C GLY A 2 10.69 33.91 26.77
N ALA A 3 10.73 33.90 28.11
CA ALA A 3 10.33 35.06 28.92
C ALA A 3 11.19 36.33 28.71
N PHE A 4 12.44 36.18 28.26
CA PHE A 4 13.34 37.30 28.00
C PHE A 4 13.13 37.92 26.61
N VAL A 5 12.85 37.10 25.60
CA VAL A 5 12.60 37.55 24.21
C VAL A 5 11.15 38.03 24.04
N PHE A 6 10.18 37.36 24.66
CA PHE A 6 8.75 37.66 24.56
C PHE A 6 8.21 38.41 25.79
N ARG A 7 9.05 39.22 26.45
CA ARG A 7 8.65 39.97 27.66
C ARG A 7 7.41 40.84 27.44
N SER A 8 7.30 41.45 26.25
CA SER A 8 6.13 42.24 25.84
C SER A 8 4.84 41.42 25.83
N SER A 9 4.90 40.14 25.42
CA SER A 9 3.75 39.24 25.39
C SER A 9 3.22 38.90 26.78
N TYR A 10 4.11 38.67 27.75
CA TYR A 10 3.70 38.42 29.14
C TYR A 10 3.13 39.68 29.81
N MET A 11 3.70 40.86 29.54
CA MET A 11 3.15 42.13 30.02
C MET A 11 1.76 42.38 29.43
N ARG A 12 1.60 42.14 28.12
CA ARG A 12 0.33 42.26 27.40
C ARG A 12 -0.75 41.32 27.94
N LEU A 13 -0.38 40.08 28.26
CA LEU A 13 -1.28 39.13 28.93
C LEU A 13 -1.75 39.65 30.29
N GLY A 14 -0.87 40.30 31.05
CA GLY A 14 -1.23 40.96 32.31
C GLY A 14 -2.26 42.08 32.13
N TYR A 15 -2.14 42.89 31.08
CA TYR A 15 -3.15 43.89 30.71
C TYR A 15 -4.49 43.24 30.31
N ALA A 16 -4.46 42.15 29.53
CA ALA A 16 -5.67 41.43 29.15
C ALA A 16 -6.44 40.88 30.37
N PHE A 17 -5.74 40.39 31.40
CA PHE A 17 -6.40 39.97 32.65
C PHE A 17 -7.01 41.14 33.44
N LYS A 18 -6.35 42.31 33.43
CA LYS A 18 -6.92 43.54 34.03
C LYS A 18 -8.19 43.96 33.30
N ASP A 19 -8.13 43.99 31.97
CA ASP A 19 -9.25 44.28 31.06
C ASP A 19 -10.43 43.32 31.30
N PHE A 20 -10.14 42.03 31.42
CA PHE A 20 -11.13 41.00 31.75
C PHE A 20 -11.79 41.23 33.11
N GLY A 21 -11.01 41.48 34.17
CA GLY A 21 -11.55 41.72 35.51
C GLY A 21 -12.43 42.96 35.59
N LEU A 22 -12.04 44.06 34.93
CA LEU A 22 -12.82 45.30 34.89
C LEU A 22 -14.11 45.14 34.07
N SER A 23 -14.07 44.42 32.94
CA SER A 23 -15.28 44.13 32.15
C SER A 23 -16.26 43.22 32.86
N VAL A 24 -15.79 42.20 33.58
CA VAL A 24 -16.67 41.33 34.38
C VAL A 24 -17.31 42.13 35.52
N GLY A 25 -16.53 43.00 36.19
CA GLY A 25 -17.03 43.89 37.22
C GLY A 25 -18.08 44.87 36.69
N TYR A 26 -17.82 45.49 35.53
CA TYR A 26 -18.77 46.38 34.84
C TYR A 26 -20.05 45.65 34.44
N TYR A 27 -19.92 44.50 33.78
CA TYR A 27 -21.05 43.65 33.38
C TYR A 27 -21.95 43.29 34.57
N PHE A 28 -21.34 42.87 35.69
CA PHE A 28 -22.08 42.52 36.89
C PHE A 28 -22.79 43.75 37.49
N CYS A 29 -22.10 44.87 37.65
CA CYS A 29 -22.71 46.04 38.29
C CYS A 29 -23.83 46.67 37.44
N GLU A 30 -23.68 46.69 36.11
CA GLU A 30 -24.72 47.15 35.17
C GLU A 30 -25.93 46.20 35.14
N MET A 31 -25.70 44.88 35.11
CA MET A 31 -26.80 43.91 35.16
C MET A 31 -27.63 43.98 36.45
N PHE A 32 -26.99 44.29 37.57
CA PHE A 32 -27.62 44.35 38.89
C PHE A 32 -27.99 45.78 39.34
N GLY A 33 -27.77 46.80 38.50
CA GLY A 33 -28.12 48.19 38.79
C GLY A 33 -27.38 48.81 39.98
N ILE A 34 -26.17 48.34 40.27
CA ILE A 34 -25.36 48.80 41.41
C ILE A 34 -24.57 50.03 40.98
N ALA A 35 -24.67 51.16 41.69
CA ALA A 35 -23.88 52.35 41.36
C ALA A 35 -22.36 52.05 41.47
N HIS A 36 -21.63 52.21 40.35
CA HIS A 36 -20.20 51.95 40.27
C HIS A 36 -19.45 53.07 39.55
N SER A 37 -18.15 53.19 39.83
CA SER A 37 -17.22 54.07 39.11
C SER A 37 -16.22 53.28 38.24
N ILE A 38 -16.55 52.04 37.88
CA ILE A 38 -15.69 51.15 37.08
C ILE A 38 -15.76 51.60 35.61
N THR A 39 -14.61 51.98 35.04
CA THR A 39 -14.46 52.27 33.61
C THR A 39 -13.79 51.08 32.89
N PRO A 40 -14.46 50.44 31.92
CA PRO A 40 -13.86 49.36 31.13
C PRO A 40 -12.69 49.85 30.28
N THR A 41 -11.48 49.34 30.52
CA THR A 41 -10.26 49.71 29.75
C THR A 41 -10.11 48.92 28.45
N VAL A 42 -11.04 48.03 28.15
CA VAL A 42 -11.00 47.14 26.97
C VAL A 42 -11.06 47.91 25.65
N ASN A 43 -11.55 49.15 25.65
CA ASN A 43 -11.61 50.01 24.46
C ASN A 43 -10.37 50.88 24.25
N GLU A 44 -9.38 50.84 25.15
CA GLU A 44 -8.14 51.61 25.03
C GLU A 44 -7.01 50.76 24.45
N ILE A 45 -6.20 51.32 23.55
CA ILE A 45 -5.01 50.64 23.01
C ILE A 45 -3.87 50.73 24.04
N PRO A 46 -3.31 49.61 24.54
CA PRO A 46 -2.30 49.65 25.59
C PRO A 46 -0.94 50.14 25.09
N SER A 47 -0.28 50.96 25.90
CA SER A 47 1.02 51.59 25.62
C SER A 47 2.21 50.63 25.47
N VAL A 48 2.06 49.36 25.86
CA VAL A 48 3.11 48.33 25.77
C VAL A 48 3.29 47.80 24.34
N GLN A 49 2.39 48.13 23.41
CA GLN A 49 2.59 47.86 21.99
C GLN A 49 3.56 48.89 21.39
N THR A 50 4.87 48.62 21.47
CA THR A 50 5.88 49.39 20.72
C THR A 50 5.54 49.42 19.23
N SER A 51 5.18 50.61 18.77
CA SER A 51 4.79 50.94 17.41
C SER A 51 6.00 50.89 16.46
N GLN A 52 6.02 49.88 15.58
CA GLN A 52 6.73 49.98 14.29
C GLN A 52 5.78 49.93 13.09
N ILE A 53 4.48 49.68 13.32
CA ILE A 53 3.45 49.74 12.28
C ILE A 53 2.31 50.57 12.87
N THR A 54 2.15 51.79 12.41
CA THR A 54 1.02 52.67 12.74
C THR A 54 -0.19 52.21 11.93
N LEU A 55 -0.97 51.28 12.48
CA LEU A 55 -2.35 51.10 12.02
C LEU A 55 -3.16 52.35 12.42
N PRO A 56 -4.01 52.90 11.54
CA PRO A 56 -4.86 54.02 11.89
C PRO A 56 -5.78 53.63 13.07
N THR A 57 -6.01 54.58 13.98
CA THR A 57 -6.83 54.40 15.18
C THR A 57 -8.32 54.33 14.87
N ASP A 58 -8.73 54.85 13.71
CA ASP A 58 -10.12 54.95 13.28
C ASP A 58 -10.36 54.33 11.89
N PHE A 59 -11.57 53.84 11.67
CA PHE A 59 -12.00 53.22 10.42
C PHE A 59 -11.84 54.15 9.20
N ASN A 60 -12.03 55.46 9.38
CA ASN A 60 -11.84 56.45 8.31
C ASN A 60 -10.37 56.57 7.87
N GLY A 61 -9.44 56.50 8.83
CA GLY A 61 -8.00 56.47 8.54
C GLY A 61 -7.60 55.19 7.80
N PHE A 62 -8.21 54.05 8.15
CA PHE A 62 -7.99 52.79 7.45
C PHE A 62 -8.42 52.83 5.98
N LYS A 63 -9.60 53.39 5.72
CA LYS A 63 -10.12 53.55 4.35
C LYS A 63 -9.18 54.39 3.48
N ASN A 64 -8.66 55.50 4.02
CA ASN A 64 -7.74 56.38 3.32
C ASN A 64 -6.41 55.68 3.00
N ASN A 65 -5.78 55.04 3.99
CA ASN A 65 -4.52 54.33 3.81
C ASN A 65 -4.65 53.13 2.85
N THR A 66 -5.78 52.42 2.90
CA THR A 66 -6.07 51.31 1.99
C THR A 66 -6.20 51.80 0.54
N SER A 67 -6.91 52.92 0.34
CA SER A 67 -7.01 53.55 -0.98
C SER A 67 -5.63 53.95 -1.51
N GLN A 68 -4.79 54.57 -0.68
CA GLN A 68 -3.42 54.92 -1.05
C GLN A 68 -2.56 53.70 -1.40
N TYR A 69 -2.67 52.61 -0.62
CA TYR A 69 -1.95 51.37 -0.91
C TYR A 69 -2.36 50.76 -2.26
N PHE A 70 -3.67 50.68 -2.56
CA PHE A 70 -4.13 50.17 -3.86
C PHE A 70 -3.69 51.09 -5.02
N THR A 71 -3.64 52.41 -4.83
CA THR A 71 -3.10 53.30 -5.87
C THR A 71 -1.61 53.08 -6.15
N LEU A 72 -0.83 52.64 -5.17
CA LEU A 72 0.59 52.29 -5.36
C LEU A 72 0.80 51.01 -6.19
N LEU A 73 -0.17 50.08 -6.22
CA LEU A 73 -0.11 48.88 -7.06
C LEU A 73 -0.29 49.19 -8.54
N PHE A 74 -0.99 50.28 -8.87
CA PHE A 74 -1.21 50.73 -10.24
C PHE A 74 -0.26 51.86 -10.67
N ASN A 75 0.70 52.23 -9.83
CA ASN A 75 1.69 53.25 -10.14
C ASN A 75 2.86 52.68 -10.97
N SER A 76 3.07 53.24 -12.17
CA SER A 76 4.15 52.88 -13.11
C SER A 76 5.55 52.98 -12.49
N ASP A 77 5.80 54.01 -11.68
CA ASP A 77 7.12 54.24 -11.07
C ASP A 77 7.46 53.15 -10.03
N ASN A 78 6.45 52.70 -9.28
CA ASN A 78 6.61 51.63 -8.30
C ASN A 78 6.84 50.27 -8.97
N PHE A 79 6.15 50.01 -10.09
CA PHE A 79 6.38 48.82 -10.90
C PHE A 79 7.79 48.79 -11.51
N ASN A 80 8.27 49.93 -12.02
CA ASN A 80 9.64 50.06 -12.54
C ASN A 80 10.69 49.88 -11.43
N GLY A 81 10.44 50.41 -10.23
CA GLY A 81 11.29 50.17 -9.06
C GLY A 81 11.35 48.69 -8.66
N TRP A 82 10.22 47.99 -8.67
CA TRP A 82 10.15 46.55 -8.39
C TRP A 82 10.88 45.71 -9.46
N LEU A 83 10.71 46.03 -10.74
CA LEU A 83 11.48 45.40 -11.84
C LEU A 83 12.98 45.66 -11.69
N GLY A 84 13.38 46.87 -11.32
CA GLY A 84 14.77 47.22 -11.03
C GLY A 84 15.36 46.37 -9.90
N HIS A 85 14.60 46.15 -8.82
CA HIS A 85 15.02 45.28 -7.72
C HIS A 85 15.18 43.82 -8.17
N ILE A 86 14.23 43.27 -8.93
CA ILE A 86 14.34 41.90 -9.47
C ILE A 86 15.55 41.77 -10.38
N SER A 87 15.76 42.74 -11.26
CA SER A 87 16.93 42.79 -12.15
C SER A 87 18.23 42.78 -11.35
N GLY A 88 18.31 43.57 -10.27
CA GLY A 88 19.46 43.57 -9.36
C GLY A 88 19.71 42.19 -8.72
N VAL A 89 18.67 41.54 -8.20
CA VAL A 89 18.78 40.19 -7.61
C VAL A 89 19.24 39.16 -8.64
N ILE A 90 18.73 39.23 -9.88
CA ILE A 90 19.16 38.36 -10.98
C ILE A 90 20.63 38.61 -11.33
N ALA A 91 21.06 39.88 -11.38
CA ALA A 91 22.44 40.25 -11.65
C ALA A 91 23.39 39.72 -10.58
N ASP A 92 23.02 39.78 -9.30
CA ASP A 92 23.84 39.23 -8.22
C ASP A 92 23.89 37.70 -8.25
N PHE A 93 22.78 37.02 -8.59
CA PHE A 93 22.79 35.58 -8.83
C PHE A 93 23.70 35.20 -10.01
N ALA A 94 23.70 35.99 -11.09
CA ALA A 94 24.57 35.79 -12.24
C ALA A 94 26.05 35.94 -11.88
N LYS A 95 26.43 36.95 -11.07
CA LYS A 95 27.81 37.11 -10.57
C LYS A 95 28.28 35.89 -9.78
N ILE A 96 27.42 35.36 -8.90
CA ILE A 96 27.70 34.13 -8.13
C ILE A 96 27.95 32.95 -9.10
N LEU A 97 27.12 32.81 -10.13
CA LEU A 97 27.24 31.73 -11.09
C LEU A 97 28.55 31.83 -11.91
N VAL A 98 28.96 33.04 -12.31
CA VAL A 98 30.23 33.29 -13.01
C VAL A 98 31.45 32.88 -12.17
N ILE A 99 31.39 33.02 -10.84
CA ILE A 99 32.49 32.60 -9.95
C ILE A 99 32.49 31.08 -9.74
N ILE A 100 31.31 30.46 -9.60
CA ILE A 100 31.20 29.03 -9.27
C ILE A 100 31.45 28.13 -10.49
N LEU A 101 31.02 28.55 -11.69
CA LEU A 101 31.11 27.72 -12.91
C LEU A 101 32.55 27.28 -13.25
N PRO A 102 33.58 28.17 -13.22
CA PRO A 102 34.98 27.78 -13.43
C PRO A 102 35.49 26.79 -12.39
N CYS A 103 35.10 26.95 -11.12
CA CYS A 103 35.48 26.03 -10.06
C CYS A 103 34.90 24.62 -10.28
N ILE A 104 33.63 24.54 -10.72
CA ILE A 104 33.00 23.25 -11.07
C ILE A 104 33.71 22.61 -12.26
N LEU A 105 34.02 23.38 -13.31
CA LEU A 105 34.73 22.88 -14.49
C LEU A 105 36.13 22.38 -14.14
N ALA A 106 36.91 23.15 -13.37
CA ALA A 106 38.23 22.75 -12.89
C ALA A 106 38.15 21.46 -12.05
N PHE A 107 37.17 21.36 -11.16
CA PHE A 107 36.94 20.15 -10.35
C PHE A 107 36.65 18.92 -11.21
N ILE A 108 35.80 19.05 -12.24
CA ILE A 108 35.49 17.96 -13.18
C ILE A 108 36.77 17.52 -13.93
N LEU A 109 37.59 18.46 -14.39
CA LEU A 109 38.84 18.17 -15.11
C LEU A 109 39.86 17.47 -14.21
N ILE A 110 40.02 17.91 -12.96
CA ILE A 110 40.90 17.28 -11.97
C ILE A 110 40.47 15.85 -11.66
N ILE A 111 39.17 15.62 -11.47
CA ILE A 111 38.61 14.27 -11.29
C ILE A 111 38.94 13.39 -12.49
N LYS A 112 38.66 13.88 -13.71
CA LYS A 112 38.97 13.12 -14.93
C LYS A 112 40.46 12.79 -15.03
N ALA A 113 41.35 13.72 -14.68
CA ALA A 113 42.79 13.50 -14.71
C ALA A 113 43.26 12.47 -13.68
N LEU A 114 42.77 12.55 -12.44
CA LEU A 114 43.14 11.64 -11.35
C LEU A 114 42.64 10.21 -11.57
N TYR A 115 41.45 10.06 -12.16
CA TYR A 115 40.78 8.77 -12.33
C TYR A 115 40.96 8.13 -13.71
N LYS A 116 41.79 8.72 -14.59
CA LYS A 116 42.18 8.09 -15.86
C LYS A 116 43.23 6.98 -15.68
N ARG A 117 44.01 7.01 -14.60
CA ARG A 117 45.07 6.01 -14.34
C ARG A 117 44.50 4.70 -13.84
N GLU A 118 45.00 3.61 -14.42
CA GLU A 118 44.66 2.24 -14.04
C GLU A 118 45.22 1.88 -12.65
N ASN A 119 44.48 1.07 -11.90
CA ASN A 119 44.90 0.62 -10.58
C ASN A 119 44.30 -0.77 -10.22
N ASN A 120 45.16 -1.77 -10.10
CA ASN A 120 44.75 -3.15 -9.82
C ASN A 120 44.83 -3.53 -8.33
N LYS A 121 44.86 -2.54 -7.42
CA LYS A 121 44.82 -2.79 -5.97
C LYS A 121 43.39 -3.11 -5.50
N HIS A 122 42.94 -4.33 -5.77
CA HIS A 122 41.60 -4.78 -5.42
C HIS A 122 41.32 -4.69 -3.91
N GLY A 123 40.19 -4.10 -3.54
CA GLY A 123 39.70 -4.04 -2.16
C GLY A 123 40.46 -3.10 -1.22
N LYS A 124 41.51 -2.39 -1.69
CA LYS A 124 42.22 -1.41 -0.86
C LYS A 124 41.46 -0.08 -0.81
N GLU A 125 41.40 0.53 0.36
CA GLU A 125 40.83 1.87 0.56
C GLU A 125 41.89 2.95 0.40
N THR A 126 41.56 4.05 -0.26
CA THR A 126 42.46 5.20 -0.35
C THR A 126 42.62 5.91 1.00
N ILE A 127 43.76 6.57 1.22
CA ILE A 127 44.05 7.30 2.46
C ILE A 127 42.96 8.35 2.77
N PRO A 128 42.47 9.15 1.80
CA PRO A 128 41.37 10.09 2.06
C PRO A 128 40.09 9.41 2.56
N LEU A 129 39.77 8.21 2.06
CA LEU A 129 38.61 7.46 2.53
C LEU A 129 38.79 6.96 3.96
N LYS A 130 39.99 6.49 4.32
CA LYS A 130 40.30 6.05 5.69
C LYS A 130 40.18 7.20 6.68
N VAL A 131 40.75 8.37 6.35
CA VAL A 131 40.66 9.59 7.18
C VAL A 131 39.20 10.03 7.32
N PHE A 132 38.45 10.06 6.22
CA PHE A 132 37.03 10.41 6.27
C PHE A 132 36.22 9.48 7.18
N LYS A 133 36.40 8.16 7.06
CA LYS A 133 35.71 7.18 7.93
C LYS A 133 36.09 7.34 9.40
N PHE A 134 37.35 7.64 9.67
CA PHE A 134 37.82 7.93 11.03
C PHE A 134 37.13 9.18 11.59
N ILE A 135 37.15 10.31 10.86
CA ILE A 135 36.49 11.55 11.28
C ILE A 135 34.98 11.34 11.45
N ALA A 136 34.34 10.65 10.50
CA ALA A 136 32.90 10.38 10.52
C ALA A 136 32.47 9.54 11.73
N ARG A 137 33.36 8.69 12.27
CA ARG A 137 33.12 7.92 13.49
C ARG A 137 32.98 8.81 14.73
N PHE A 138 33.65 9.95 14.77
CA PHE A 138 33.65 10.87 15.91
C PHE A 138 32.72 12.08 15.74
N THR A 139 32.38 12.46 14.51
CA THR A 139 31.52 13.63 14.23
C THR A 139 30.09 13.21 13.88
N TYR A 140 29.93 12.59 12.71
CA TYR A 140 28.62 12.31 12.12
C TYR A 140 27.85 11.20 12.84
N GLN A 141 28.52 10.09 13.19
CA GLN A 141 27.83 8.95 13.80
C GLN A 141 27.27 9.24 15.20
N PRO A 142 28.02 9.90 16.12
CA PRO A 142 27.50 10.24 17.44
C PRO A 142 26.36 11.25 17.37
N LEU A 143 26.48 12.27 16.52
CA LEU A 143 25.42 13.26 16.32
C LEU A 143 24.13 12.61 15.79
N LYS A 144 24.25 11.72 14.80
CA LYS A 144 23.10 10.96 14.29
C LYS A 144 22.45 10.12 15.38
N ARG A 145 23.24 9.42 16.21
CA ARG A 145 22.73 8.63 17.34
C ARG A 145 22.03 9.51 18.37
N PHE A 146 22.60 10.67 18.69
CA PHE A 146 22.02 11.65 19.61
C PHE A 146 20.68 12.18 19.09
N ILE A 147 20.61 12.61 17.82
CA ILE A 147 19.36 13.11 17.21
C ILE A 147 18.28 12.02 17.21
N VAL A 148 18.62 10.79 16.81
CA VAL A 148 17.67 9.67 16.83
C VAL A 148 17.22 9.34 18.26
N GLY A 149 18.14 9.36 19.23
CA GLY A 149 17.84 9.19 20.65
C GLY A 149 16.92 10.27 21.19
N TYR A 150 17.17 11.53 20.85
CA TYR A 150 16.36 12.68 21.26
C TYR A 150 14.95 12.65 20.65
N ILE A 151 14.82 12.27 19.37
CA ILE A 151 13.51 12.05 18.73
C ILE A 151 12.74 10.94 19.44
N ASN A 152 13.41 9.84 19.79
CA ASN A 152 12.77 8.75 20.54
C ASN A 152 12.35 9.20 21.94
N PHE A 153 13.20 9.95 22.65
CA PHE A 153 12.90 10.51 23.97
C PHE A 153 11.65 11.41 23.95
N ILE A 154 11.57 12.33 22.97
CA ILE A 154 10.40 13.20 22.77
C ILE A 154 9.14 12.38 22.47
N ARG A 155 9.24 11.34 21.65
CA ARG A 155 8.10 10.48 21.32
C ARG A 155 7.58 9.70 22.53
N SER A 156 8.47 9.28 23.43
CA SER A 156 8.09 8.57 24.66
C SER A 156 7.47 9.50 25.71
N HIS A 157 7.78 10.80 25.70
CA HIS A 157 7.33 11.76 26.70
C HIS A 157 6.38 12.81 26.08
N ALA A 158 5.13 12.41 25.83
CA ALA A 158 4.13 13.26 25.17
C ALA A 158 3.86 14.60 25.89
N TRP A 159 4.07 14.68 27.21
CA TRP A 159 3.88 15.91 27.99
C TRP A 159 4.82 17.05 27.58
N ILE A 160 6.01 16.74 27.06
CA ILE A 160 6.98 17.76 26.61
C ILE A 160 6.40 18.56 25.43
N TRP A 161 5.69 17.88 24.51
CA TRP A 161 4.99 18.54 23.41
C TRP A 161 3.90 19.48 23.92
N VAL A 162 3.14 19.06 24.93
CA VAL A 162 2.09 19.88 25.54
C VAL A 162 2.69 21.14 26.18
N CYS A 163 3.78 21.00 26.94
CA CYS A 163 4.48 22.15 27.52
C CYS A 163 5.02 23.11 26.46
N TRP A 164 5.57 22.60 25.34
CA TRP A 164 6.02 23.46 24.24
C TRP A 164 4.88 24.19 23.55
N VAL A 165 3.74 23.54 23.33
CA VAL A 165 2.55 24.17 22.74
C VAL A 165 2.02 25.26 23.67
N ILE A 166 1.94 25.02 24.98
CA ILE A 166 1.52 26.02 25.97
C ILE A 166 2.49 27.22 25.97
N LEU A 167 3.80 26.95 25.98
CA LEU A 167 4.81 28.01 25.92
C LEU A 167 4.71 28.83 24.63
N TRP A 168 4.48 28.20 23.47
CA TRP A 168 4.27 28.92 22.22
C TRP A 168 2.97 29.73 22.23
N ALA A 169 1.88 29.20 22.78
CA ALA A 169 0.61 29.92 22.89
C ALA A 169 0.73 31.20 23.74
N LEU A 170 1.48 31.13 24.85
CA LEU A 170 1.75 32.29 25.70
C LEU A 170 2.74 33.29 25.05
N ASN A 171 3.83 32.79 24.48
CA ASN A 171 4.84 33.64 23.83
C ASN A 171 4.31 34.35 22.56
N PHE A 172 3.37 33.75 21.84
CA PHE A 172 2.78 34.32 20.62
C PHE A 172 1.46 35.06 20.87
N ASN A 173 1.16 35.46 22.11
CA ASN A 173 -0.05 36.21 22.48
C ASN A 173 -1.40 35.51 22.20
N LEU A 174 -1.41 34.21 21.88
CA LEU A 174 -2.67 33.49 21.63
C LEU A 174 -3.54 33.41 22.91
N GLY A 175 -2.90 33.28 24.08
CA GLY A 175 -3.60 33.35 25.36
C GLY A 175 -4.21 34.73 25.62
N THR A 176 -3.48 35.80 25.29
CA THR A 176 -3.96 37.18 25.40
C THR A 176 -5.21 37.42 24.55
N VAL A 177 -5.18 36.98 23.29
CA VAL A 177 -6.33 37.10 22.37
C VAL A 177 -7.58 36.42 22.93
N ALA A 178 -7.44 35.24 23.53
CA ALA A 178 -8.58 34.54 24.13
C ALA A 178 -9.15 35.30 25.33
N VAL A 179 -8.29 35.83 26.21
CA VAL A 179 -8.72 36.59 27.41
C VAL A 179 -9.38 37.92 27.00
N GLU A 180 -8.82 38.63 26.03
CA GLU A 180 -9.42 39.88 25.52
C GLU A 180 -10.75 39.66 24.80
N PHE A 181 -10.90 38.55 24.07
CA PHE A 181 -12.17 38.19 23.45
C PHE A 181 -13.29 38.09 24.49
N PHE A 182 -13.04 37.41 25.62
CA PHE A 182 -14.01 37.33 26.70
C PHE A 182 -14.20 38.67 27.43
N ALA A 183 -13.13 39.45 27.60
CA ALA A 183 -13.21 40.79 28.19
C ALA A 183 -14.12 41.73 27.37
N TYR A 184 -14.01 41.68 26.04
CA TYR A 184 -14.87 42.44 25.14
C TYR A 184 -16.30 41.92 25.11
N TYR A 185 -16.50 40.59 25.15
CA TYR A 185 -17.84 40.00 25.23
C TYR A 185 -18.65 40.53 26.42
N PHE A 186 -18.06 40.57 27.62
CA PHE A 186 -18.74 41.07 28.82
C PHE A 186 -19.05 42.58 28.75
N TYR A 187 -18.17 43.38 28.15
CA TYR A 187 -18.46 44.80 27.91
C TYR A 187 -19.57 45.00 26.88
N PHE A 188 -19.44 44.35 25.71
CA PHE A 188 -20.35 44.52 24.57
C PHE A 188 -21.77 44.03 24.88
N ALA A 189 -21.92 43.00 25.72
CA ALA A 189 -23.21 42.45 26.13
C ALA A 189 -24.11 43.45 26.88
N VAL A 190 -23.55 44.54 27.41
CA VAL A 190 -24.28 45.58 28.14
C VAL A 190 -24.33 46.89 27.35
N GLU A 191 -23.21 47.33 26.77
CA GLU A 191 -23.12 48.66 26.15
C GLU A 191 -23.65 48.71 24.70
N PHE A 192 -23.58 47.59 23.95
CA PHE A 192 -23.96 47.51 22.53
C PHE A 192 -23.32 48.58 21.60
N ASP A 193 -22.09 49.03 21.89
CA ASP A 193 -21.37 50.01 21.06
C ASP A 193 -20.58 49.37 19.91
N PHE A 194 -21.13 49.46 18.69
CA PHE A 194 -20.49 48.96 17.46
C PHE A 194 -19.26 49.76 17.01
N GLY A 195 -19.04 50.99 17.50
CA GLY A 195 -17.87 51.80 17.16
C GLY A 195 -16.56 51.21 17.69
N THR A 196 -16.64 50.47 18.80
CA THR A 196 -15.47 49.85 19.48
C THR A 196 -14.94 48.60 18.78
N ILE A 197 -15.69 48.02 17.83
CA ILE A 197 -15.30 46.81 17.09
C ILE A 197 -14.00 47.03 16.31
N TYR A 198 -13.81 48.22 15.74
CA TYR A 198 -12.59 48.55 14.99
C TYR A 198 -11.36 48.53 15.91
N THR A 199 -11.48 49.05 17.13
CA THR A 199 -10.39 49.03 18.12
C THR A 199 -10.00 47.61 18.52
N GLN A 200 -10.97 46.71 18.67
CA GLN A 200 -10.69 45.28 18.92
C GLN A 200 -10.00 44.61 17.74
N PHE A 201 -10.37 44.98 16.50
CA PHE A 201 -9.68 44.51 15.31
C PHE A 201 -8.22 44.95 15.28
N VAL A 202 -7.93 46.20 15.64
CA VAL A 202 -6.56 46.72 15.76
C VAL A 202 -5.76 45.97 16.85
N LYS A 203 -6.36 45.73 18.03
CA LYS A 203 -5.75 44.93 19.11
C LYS A 203 -5.42 43.51 18.64
N LEU A 204 -6.36 42.83 17.99
CA LEU A 204 -6.19 41.49 17.44
C LEU A 204 -5.04 41.44 16.43
N PHE A 205 -4.95 42.40 15.52
CA PHE A 205 -3.85 42.49 14.55
C PHE A 205 -2.50 42.68 15.23
N ALA A 206 -2.45 43.55 16.24
CA ALA A 206 -1.22 43.82 16.97
C ALA A 206 -0.75 42.61 17.79
N ASP A 207 -1.68 41.83 18.36
CA ASP A 207 -1.35 40.60 19.11
C ASP A 207 -0.98 39.43 18.18
N LEU A 208 -1.66 39.30 17.03
CA LEU A 208 -1.31 38.33 15.99
C LEU A 208 -0.01 38.68 15.26
N LYS A 209 0.47 39.92 15.32
CA LYS A 209 1.75 40.34 14.70
C LYS A 209 2.95 39.59 15.27
N THR A 210 2.94 39.29 16.57
CA THR A 210 4.07 38.68 17.28
C THR A 210 4.57 37.39 16.63
N PRO A 211 3.73 36.39 16.28
CA PRO A 211 4.19 35.26 15.51
C PRO A 211 4.73 35.68 14.12
N PHE A 212 4.18 36.67 13.40
CA PHE A 212 4.71 37.01 12.07
C PHE A 212 6.13 37.59 12.06
N ILE A 213 6.53 38.33 13.09
CA ILE A 213 7.89 38.90 13.20
C ILE A 213 8.90 37.85 13.65
N TYR A 214 8.57 37.14 14.73
CA TYR A 214 9.55 36.28 15.40
C TYR A 214 9.55 34.85 14.88
N PHE A 215 8.51 34.42 14.16
CA PHE A 215 8.45 33.07 13.64
C PHE A 215 9.28 32.96 12.35
N PRO A 216 10.32 32.12 12.34
CA PRO A 216 11.10 31.90 11.13
C PRO A 216 10.26 31.15 10.09
N TRP A 217 9.70 31.86 9.11
CA TRP A 217 8.82 31.30 8.07
C TRP A 217 9.43 30.10 7.33
N TRP A 218 10.75 30.04 7.18
CA TRP A 218 11.43 28.88 6.60
C TRP A 218 11.24 27.58 7.42
N THR A 219 10.99 27.67 8.73
CA THR A 219 10.69 26.50 9.57
C THR A 219 9.34 25.87 9.23
N LEU A 220 8.40 26.62 8.64
CA LEU A 220 7.17 26.03 8.11
C LEU A 220 7.44 25.03 7.02
N LEU A 221 8.52 25.15 6.24
CA LEU A 221 8.86 24.14 5.24
C LEU A 221 9.08 22.78 5.90
N PHE A 222 9.69 22.75 7.10
CA PHE A 222 9.90 21.51 7.86
C PHE A 222 8.62 20.94 8.46
N LEU A 223 7.57 21.76 8.63
CA LEU A 223 6.25 21.33 9.13
C LEU A 223 5.30 20.95 7.98
N ILE A 224 5.28 21.74 6.91
CA ILE A 224 4.47 21.55 5.71
C ILE A 224 4.94 20.32 4.94
N TYR A 225 6.24 20.11 4.78
CA TYR A 225 6.77 18.98 4.02
C TYR A 225 6.27 17.60 4.52
N PRO A 226 6.34 17.24 5.82
CA PRO A 226 5.82 15.96 6.30
C PRO A 226 4.30 15.87 6.24
N LEU A 227 3.57 16.98 6.42
CA LEU A 227 2.11 17.01 6.24
C LEU A 227 1.74 16.76 4.77
N PHE A 228 2.41 17.44 3.85
CA PHE A 228 2.25 17.26 2.40
C PHE A 228 2.63 15.84 1.97
N ASP A 229 3.70 15.26 2.51
CA ASP A 229 4.07 13.87 2.27
C ASP A 229 3.02 12.88 2.79
N LYS A 230 2.49 13.08 4.00
CA LYS A 230 1.38 12.28 4.54
C LYS A 230 0.12 12.40 3.68
N PHE A 231 -0.24 13.62 3.26
CA PHE A 231 -1.37 13.89 2.38
C PHE A 231 -1.26 13.14 1.05
N ARG A 232 -0.12 13.27 0.36
CA ARG A 232 0.13 12.57 -0.92
C ARG A 232 0.06 11.04 -0.76
N LYS A 233 0.63 10.49 0.31
CA LYS A 233 0.60 9.06 0.61
C LYS A 233 -0.82 8.55 0.91
N ARG A 234 -1.64 9.36 1.59
CA ARG A 234 -3.06 9.04 1.84
C ARG A 234 -3.84 8.93 0.53
N ILE A 235 -3.66 9.89 -0.39
CA ILE A 235 -4.28 9.84 -1.72
C ILE A 235 -3.82 8.60 -2.49
N ALA A 236 -2.52 8.30 -2.46
CA ALA A 236 -1.96 7.12 -3.13
C ALA A 236 -2.61 5.82 -2.63
N ASN A 237 -2.67 5.62 -1.30
CA ASN A 237 -3.33 4.45 -0.71
C ASN A 237 -4.82 4.38 -1.06
N SER A 238 -5.52 5.51 -1.06
CA SER A 238 -6.94 5.55 -1.43
C SER A 238 -7.16 5.12 -2.89
N ARG A 239 -6.28 5.55 -3.81
CA ARG A 239 -6.32 5.13 -5.22
C ARG A 239 -6.06 3.64 -5.38
N LEU A 240 -5.06 3.09 -4.68
CA LEU A 240 -4.76 1.66 -4.75
C LEU A 240 -5.91 0.81 -4.20
N ARG A 241 -6.51 1.21 -3.08
CA ARG A 241 -7.70 0.53 -2.54
C ARG A 241 -8.89 0.61 -3.48
N HIS A 242 -9.08 1.73 -4.17
CA HIS A 242 -10.12 1.86 -5.19
C HIS A 242 -9.86 0.95 -6.40
N TYR A 243 -8.60 0.80 -6.85
CA TYR A 243 -8.25 -0.15 -7.89
C TYR A 243 -8.45 -1.61 -7.46
N GLU A 244 -8.12 -1.95 -6.21
CA GLU A 244 -8.41 -3.26 -5.65
C GLU A 244 -9.92 -3.55 -5.61
N ALA A 245 -10.75 -2.58 -5.19
CA ALA A 245 -12.21 -2.72 -5.22
C ALA A 245 -12.74 -2.96 -6.65
N ARG A 246 -12.15 -2.29 -7.65
CA ARG A 246 -12.48 -2.52 -9.07
C ARG A 246 -12.06 -3.91 -9.55
N ASN A 247 -10.91 -4.41 -9.11
CA ASN A 247 -10.50 -5.79 -9.40
C ASN A 247 -11.45 -6.80 -8.75
N CYS A 248 -11.84 -6.60 -7.48
CA CYS A 248 -12.83 -7.45 -6.81
C CYS A 248 -14.17 -7.47 -7.56
N GLY A 249 -14.62 -6.31 -8.06
CA GLY A 249 -15.79 -6.21 -8.94
C GLY A 249 -15.65 -7.07 -10.19
N PHE A 250 -14.50 -7.01 -10.88
CA PHE A 250 -14.23 -7.86 -12.04
C PHE A 250 -14.20 -9.36 -11.69
N ILE A 251 -13.58 -9.75 -10.58
CA ILE A 251 -13.48 -11.15 -10.13
C ILE A 251 -14.87 -11.74 -9.81
N ASN A 252 -15.76 -10.94 -9.21
CA ASN A 252 -17.14 -11.33 -8.95
C ASN A 252 -17.95 -11.62 -10.22
N GLU A 253 -17.64 -10.95 -11.32
CA GLU A 253 -18.29 -11.21 -12.61
C GLU A 253 -17.75 -12.45 -13.34
N LEU A 254 -16.59 -12.98 -12.91
CA LEU A 254 -16.06 -14.21 -13.48
C LEU A 254 -16.88 -15.41 -12.97
N PRO A 255 -17.08 -16.45 -13.78
CA PRO A 255 -17.68 -17.71 -13.34
C PRO A 255 -16.74 -18.43 -12.34
N ILE A 256 -17.15 -19.61 -11.88
CA ILE A 256 -16.36 -20.39 -10.92
C ILE A 256 -14.99 -20.75 -11.48
N VAL A 257 -14.93 -21.12 -12.76
CA VAL A 257 -13.69 -21.49 -13.45
C VAL A 257 -13.34 -20.39 -14.45
N SER A 258 -12.10 -19.90 -14.42
CA SER A 258 -11.62 -18.91 -15.38
C SER A 258 -10.21 -19.25 -15.86
N LEU A 259 -9.96 -19.01 -17.15
CA LEU A 259 -8.69 -19.27 -17.81
C LEU A 259 -8.06 -17.95 -18.23
N THR A 260 -6.93 -17.60 -17.64
CA THR A 260 -6.17 -16.40 -18.03
C THR A 260 -5.13 -16.77 -19.09
N CYS A 261 -5.26 -16.18 -20.28
CA CYS A 261 -4.41 -16.47 -21.42
C CYS A 261 -3.50 -15.29 -21.77
N GLY A 262 -2.26 -15.59 -22.16
CA GLY A 262 -1.32 -14.61 -22.66
C GLY A 262 0.03 -15.21 -23.03
N SER A 263 0.71 -14.63 -24.01
CA SER A 263 2.06 -15.05 -24.39
C SER A 263 3.03 -14.99 -23.21
N MET A 264 4.14 -15.73 -23.30
CA MET A 264 5.20 -15.70 -22.29
C MET A 264 5.61 -14.24 -21.99
N GLY A 265 5.78 -13.92 -20.71
CA GLY A 265 6.10 -12.56 -20.25
C GLY A 265 4.92 -11.59 -20.09
N LYS A 266 3.69 -11.92 -20.51
CA LYS A 266 2.50 -11.04 -20.34
C LYS A 266 1.89 -11.04 -18.93
N LYS A 267 2.59 -11.54 -17.90
CA LYS A 267 2.15 -11.53 -16.50
C LYS A 267 0.86 -12.34 -16.22
N LYS A 268 0.63 -13.44 -16.95
CA LYS A 268 -0.53 -14.33 -16.75
C LYS A 268 -0.58 -14.92 -15.33
N THR A 269 0.52 -15.50 -14.87
CA THR A 269 0.67 -16.09 -13.52
C THR A 269 0.52 -15.02 -12.44
N THR A 270 1.01 -13.81 -12.73
CA THR A 270 0.86 -12.66 -11.85
C THR A 270 -0.61 -12.24 -11.70
N ALA A 271 -1.38 -12.28 -12.79
CA ALA A 271 -2.80 -11.96 -12.77
C ALA A 271 -3.61 -13.00 -11.98
N ILE A 272 -3.42 -14.29 -12.23
CA ILE A 272 -4.14 -15.34 -11.47
C ILE A 272 -3.75 -15.32 -9.98
N THR A 273 -2.51 -15.00 -9.65
CA THR A 273 -2.07 -14.85 -8.24
C THR A 273 -2.75 -13.66 -7.58
N ASP A 274 -2.83 -12.52 -8.28
CA ASP A 274 -3.53 -11.34 -7.78
C ASP A 274 -5.02 -11.61 -7.56
N MET A 275 -5.66 -12.32 -8.49
CA MET A 275 -7.06 -12.73 -8.39
C MET A 275 -7.28 -13.72 -7.23
N ALA A 276 -6.38 -14.69 -7.04
CA ALA A 276 -6.48 -15.66 -5.96
C ALA A 276 -6.39 -15.00 -4.58
N LEU A 277 -5.47 -14.05 -4.41
CA LEU A 277 -5.34 -13.25 -3.19
C LEU A 277 -6.62 -12.45 -2.89
N SER A 278 -7.18 -11.77 -3.89
CA SER A 278 -8.45 -11.05 -3.72
C SER A 278 -9.59 -11.99 -3.38
N GLN A 279 -9.70 -13.12 -4.07
CA GLN A 279 -10.79 -14.07 -3.90
C GLN A 279 -10.81 -14.70 -2.50
N GLU A 280 -9.64 -15.01 -1.92
CA GLU A 280 -9.54 -15.47 -0.54
C GLU A 280 -10.14 -14.42 0.44
N VAL A 281 -9.79 -13.14 0.27
CA VAL A 281 -10.33 -12.06 1.08
C VAL A 281 -11.83 -11.88 0.86
N MET A 282 -12.29 -11.98 -0.38
CA MET A 282 -13.70 -11.89 -0.74
C MET A 282 -14.53 -13.04 -0.13
N PHE A 283 -13.99 -14.26 -0.08
CA PHE A 283 -14.63 -15.38 0.62
C PHE A 283 -14.74 -15.12 2.12
N ARG A 284 -13.68 -14.64 2.79
CA ARG A 284 -13.78 -14.29 4.21
C ARG A 284 -14.79 -13.18 4.47
N GLN A 285 -14.82 -12.15 3.63
CA GLN A 285 -15.80 -11.06 3.72
C GLN A 285 -17.23 -11.57 3.48
N LYS A 286 -17.43 -12.48 2.53
CA LYS A 286 -18.75 -13.05 2.25
C LYS A 286 -19.22 -13.98 3.36
N ALA A 287 -18.33 -14.78 3.93
CA ALA A 287 -18.64 -15.58 5.12
C ALA A 287 -19.06 -14.68 6.28
N PHE A 288 -18.35 -13.57 6.52
CA PHE A 288 -18.72 -12.59 7.54
C PHE A 288 -20.08 -11.93 7.29
N ASP A 289 -20.40 -11.55 6.04
CA ASP A 289 -21.72 -11.04 5.65
C ASP A 289 -22.85 -12.05 5.95
N ILE A 290 -22.61 -13.34 5.69
CA ILE A 290 -23.57 -14.42 6.01
C ILE A 290 -23.73 -14.56 7.53
N LEU A 291 -22.65 -14.47 8.31
CA LEU A 291 -22.71 -14.51 9.78
C LEU A 291 -23.57 -13.37 10.32
N GLN A 292 -23.31 -12.13 9.91
CA GLN A 292 -24.07 -10.96 10.36
C GLN A 292 -25.56 -11.05 10.01
N LYS A 293 -25.89 -11.55 8.81
CA LYS A 293 -27.29 -11.73 8.39
C LYS A 293 -28.01 -12.79 9.20
N ASN A 294 -27.35 -13.91 9.49
CA ASN A 294 -27.96 -14.99 10.27
C ASN A 294 -28.04 -14.67 11.77
N ASP A 295 -27.07 -13.92 12.30
CA ASP A 295 -27.12 -13.36 13.67
C ASP A 295 -28.41 -12.55 13.88
N MET A 296 -28.69 -11.63 12.95
CA MET A 296 -29.89 -10.78 13.00
C MET A 296 -31.22 -11.53 12.86
N LYS A 297 -31.24 -12.77 12.35
CA LYS A 297 -32.48 -13.58 12.31
C LYS A 297 -32.95 -13.96 13.71
N PHE A 298 -32.02 -14.16 14.65
CA PHE A 298 -32.31 -14.47 16.06
C PHE A 298 -31.48 -13.57 17.00
N PRO A 299 -31.88 -12.30 17.20
CA PRO A 299 -31.06 -11.31 17.91
C PRO A 299 -30.74 -11.64 19.37
N PHE A 300 -31.57 -12.46 20.02
CA PHE A 300 -31.40 -12.85 21.42
C PHE A 300 -30.72 -14.22 21.59
N PHE A 301 -30.33 -14.88 20.50
CA PHE A 301 -29.61 -16.14 20.56
C PHE A 301 -28.18 -15.92 21.08
N PRO A 302 -27.66 -16.77 21.99
CA PRO A 302 -26.34 -16.59 22.57
C PRO A 302 -25.22 -17.07 21.62
N TRP A 303 -25.00 -16.33 20.53
CA TRP A 303 -24.05 -16.67 19.45
C TRP A 303 -22.63 -16.97 19.94
N ILE A 304 -22.10 -16.19 20.89
CA ILE A 304 -20.75 -16.41 21.44
C ILE A 304 -20.60 -17.82 22.05
N LYS A 305 -21.63 -18.34 22.71
CA LYS A 305 -21.58 -19.71 23.28
C LYS A 305 -21.55 -20.76 22.18
N PHE A 306 -22.38 -20.57 21.14
CA PHE A 306 -22.42 -21.44 19.97
C PHE A 306 -21.09 -21.45 19.23
N GLU A 307 -20.51 -20.28 18.99
CA GLU A 307 -19.21 -20.11 18.37
C GLU A 307 -18.09 -20.79 19.16
N LYS A 308 -18.04 -20.61 20.48
CA LYS A 308 -17.02 -21.25 21.35
C LYS A 308 -17.18 -22.78 21.39
N ALA A 309 -18.41 -23.28 21.39
CA ALA A 309 -18.66 -24.71 21.27
C ALA A 309 -18.14 -25.25 19.93
N LEU A 310 -18.45 -24.58 18.82
CA LEU A 310 -17.95 -24.96 17.50
C LEU A 310 -16.42 -24.91 17.41
N GLN A 311 -15.77 -23.87 17.97
CA GLN A 311 -14.31 -23.79 18.05
C GLN A 311 -13.72 -25.00 18.78
N SER A 312 -14.29 -25.38 19.92
CA SER A 312 -13.83 -26.55 20.69
C SER A 312 -13.97 -27.86 19.90
N GLU A 313 -15.05 -28.02 19.13
CA GLU A 313 -15.24 -29.19 18.27
C GLU A 313 -14.23 -29.26 17.11
N ILE A 314 -13.81 -28.11 16.60
CA ILE A 314 -12.77 -28.00 15.57
C ILE A 314 -11.40 -28.32 16.14
N GLU A 315 -11.07 -27.79 17.32
CA GLU A 315 -9.82 -28.09 18.04
C GLU A 315 -9.70 -29.59 18.36
N ASN A 316 -10.81 -30.22 18.75
CA ASN A 316 -10.90 -31.66 19.01
C ASN A 316 -10.97 -32.51 17.71
N ARG A 317 -10.91 -31.89 16.53
CA ARG A 317 -11.02 -32.53 15.20
C ARG A 317 -12.28 -33.37 14.99
N ARG A 318 -13.37 -33.07 15.71
CA ARG A 318 -14.69 -33.65 15.45
C ARG A 318 -15.38 -32.94 14.28
N VAL A 319 -15.08 -31.65 14.10
CA VAL A 319 -15.49 -30.85 12.95
C VAL A 319 -14.26 -30.44 12.14
N TYR A 320 -14.21 -30.82 10.87
CA TYR A 320 -13.06 -30.56 9.99
C TYR A 320 -13.42 -30.23 8.54
N ASN A 321 -14.69 -30.27 8.18
CA ASN A 321 -15.21 -29.91 6.86
C ASN A 321 -16.69 -29.49 6.96
N LEU A 322 -17.28 -28.94 5.90
CA LEU A 322 -18.67 -28.46 5.90
C LEU A 322 -19.67 -29.59 6.13
N ALA A 323 -19.36 -30.82 5.69
CA ALA A 323 -20.21 -31.99 5.95
C ALA A 323 -20.29 -32.32 7.46
N THR A 324 -19.15 -32.34 8.15
CA THR A 324 -19.10 -32.59 9.60
C THR A 324 -19.72 -31.46 10.41
N VAL A 325 -19.61 -30.20 9.95
CA VAL A 325 -20.37 -29.08 10.53
C VAL A 325 -21.88 -29.35 10.50
N LYS A 326 -22.42 -29.82 9.37
CA LYS A 326 -23.85 -30.16 9.26
C LYS A 326 -24.23 -31.29 10.21
N CYS A 327 -23.42 -32.34 10.27
CA CYS A 327 -23.64 -33.46 11.20
C CYS A 327 -23.66 -32.99 12.66
N TRP A 328 -22.76 -32.09 13.04
CA TRP A 328 -22.72 -31.52 14.38
C TRP A 328 -24.00 -30.74 14.73
N VAL A 329 -24.52 -29.93 13.80
CA VAL A 329 -25.78 -29.18 14.03
C VAL A 329 -27.00 -30.12 14.10
N ILE A 330 -27.04 -31.18 13.29
CA ILE A 330 -28.10 -32.20 13.38
C ILE A 330 -28.07 -32.90 14.75
N ASP A 331 -26.87 -33.13 15.29
CA ASP A 331 -26.72 -33.71 16.62
C ASP A 331 -27.20 -32.75 17.73
N LEU A 332 -26.95 -31.44 17.60
CA LEU A 332 -27.51 -30.42 18.49
C LEU A 332 -29.04 -30.38 18.44
N GLU A 333 -29.63 -30.51 17.25
CA GLU A 333 -31.07 -30.57 17.04
C GLU A 333 -31.68 -31.77 17.75
N ARG A 334 -31.07 -32.96 17.61
CA ARG A 334 -31.50 -34.19 18.29
C ARG A 334 -31.44 -34.06 19.81
N ARG A 335 -30.47 -33.30 20.34
CA ARG A 335 -30.31 -33.03 21.77
C ARG A 335 -31.19 -31.90 22.29
N GLY A 336 -31.82 -31.12 21.41
CA GLY A 336 -32.56 -29.92 21.79
C GLY A 336 -31.67 -28.83 22.40
N GLU A 337 -30.37 -28.81 22.06
CA GLU A 337 -29.42 -27.87 22.65
C GLU A 337 -29.55 -26.49 22.00
N LEU A 338 -29.88 -25.48 22.81
CA LEU A 338 -30.09 -24.10 22.40
C LEU A 338 -29.22 -23.10 23.19
N PHE A 339 -28.21 -23.59 23.91
CA PHE A 339 -27.22 -22.78 24.65
C PHE A 339 -27.81 -21.77 25.66
N GLY A 340 -29.03 -22.04 26.14
CA GLY A 340 -29.79 -21.18 27.06
C GLY A 340 -30.71 -20.16 26.37
N TYR A 341 -30.97 -20.30 25.07
CA TYR A 341 -31.96 -19.51 24.35
C TYR A 341 -33.39 -19.94 24.71
N ASP A 342 -34.25 -18.97 25.00
CA ASP A 342 -35.65 -19.17 25.34
C ASP A 342 -36.52 -19.16 24.07
N GLY A 343 -36.75 -20.35 23.52
CA GLY A 343 -37.52 -20.56 22.29
C GLY A 343 -39.01 -20.24 22.42
N GLU A 344 -39.59 -20.34 23.62
CA GLU A 344 -41.01 -20.03 23.85
C GLU A 344 -41.25 -18.53 23.82
N ARG A 345 -40.34 -17.76 24.42
CA ARG A 345 -40.44 -16.30 24.48
C ARG A 345 -40.09 -15.62 23.16
N TYR A 346 -39.07 -16.10 22.46
CA TYR A 346 -38.50 -15.42 21.28
C TYR A 346 -38.83 -16.10 19.94
N GLY A 347 -39.40 -17.31 19.96
CA GLY A 347 -39.73 -18.09 18.77
C GLY A 347 -38.55 -18.89 18.20
N LEU A 348 -38.87 -19.97 17.48
CA LEU A 348 -37.89 -20.87 16.86
C LEU A 348 -37.87 -20.81 15.33
N VAL A 349 -38.72 -19.96 14.75
CA VAL A 349 -38.92 -19.86 13.30
C VAL A 349 -38.77 -18.39 12.91
N PHE A 350 -37.95 -18.16 11.88
CA PHE A 350 -37.79 -16.85 11.26
C PHE A 350 -38.48 -16.85 9.90
N ASN A 351 -39.37 -15.89 9.65
CA ASN A 351 -40.05 -15.72 8.38
C ASN A 351 -39.46 -14.50 7.65
N ASP A 352 -38.84 -14.73 6.49
CA ASP A 352 -38.22 -13.68 5.67
C ASP A 352 -39.19 -13.02 4.66
N GLY A 353 -40.46 -13.44 4.68
CA GLY A 353 -41.53 -13.03 3.76
C GLY A 353 -41.66 -13.92 2.51
N LEU A 354 -40.69 -14.79 2.25
CA LEU A 354 -40.69 -15.75 1.14
C LEU A 354 -40.70 -17.20 1.63
N LYS A 355 -39.99 -17.47 2.73
CA LYS A 355 -39.91 -18.78 3.38
C LYS A 355 -39.76 -18.64 4.89
N GLU A 356 -40.06 -19.74 5.56
CA GLU A 356 -39.82 -19.91 6.99
C GLU A 356 -38.58 -20.77 7.20
N ASP A 357 -37.60 -20.21 7.91
CA ASP A 357 -36.37 -20.90 8.32
C ASP A 357 -36.45 -21.21 9.82
N GLY A 358 -36.41 -22.50 10.18
CA GLY A 358 -36.24 -22.91 11.58
C GLY A 358 -34.84 -22.60 12.12
N ILE A 359 -34.74 -22.47 13.45
CA ILE A 359 -33.50 -22.09 14.14
C ILE A 359 -32.31 -22.99 13.77
N TYR A 360 -32.48 -24.31 13.74
CA TYR A 360 -31.38 -25.23 13.42
C TYR A 360 -30.89 -25.12 11.97
N ASN A 361 -31.76 -24.76 11.03
CA ASN A 361 -31.34 -24.47 9.65
C ASN A 361 -30.48 -23.20 9.58
N VAL A 362 -30.85 -22.18 10.36
CA VAL A 362 -30.05 -20.95 10.51
C VAL A 362 -28.73 -21.24 11.22
N LEU A 363 -28.72 -22.05 12.28
CA LEU A 363 -27.50 -22.49 12.98
C LEU A 363 -26.59 -23.29 12.05
N SER A 364 -27.13 -24.17 11.19
CA SER A 364 -26.35 -24.92 10.19
C SER A 364 -25.68 -24.00 9.19
N THR A 365 -26.40 -22.97 8.74
CA THR A 365 -25.87 -21.97 7.79
C THR A 365 -24.80 -21.09 8.45
N TYR A 366 -25.07 -20.63 9.67
CA TYR A 366 -24.14 -19.85 10.47
C TYR A 366 -22.86 -20.65 10.76
N ALA A 367 -22.98 -21.91 11.22
CA ALA A 367 -21.84 -22.75 11.56
C ALA A 367 -20.93 -23.02 10.35
N GLN A 368 -21.51 -23.27 9.17
CA GLN A 368 -20.73 -23.44 7.94
C GLN A 368 -19.99 -22.16 7.55
N ALA A 369 -20.66 -21.01 7.61
CA ALA A 369 -20.02 -19.72 7.34
C ALA A 369 -18.94 -19.40 8.38
N TYR A 370 -19.16 -19.76 9.65
CA TYR A 370 -18.22 -19.53 10.74
C TYR A 370 -16.98 -20.39 10.57
N PHE A 371 -17.16 -21.67 10.21
CA PHE A 371 -16.07 -22.59 9.88
C PHE A 371 -15.18 -22.02 8.77
N ILE A 372 -15.77 -21.55 7.67
CA ILE A 372 -15.01 -20.91 6.58
C ILE A 372 -14.30 -19.63 7.05
N TYR A 373 -14.97 -18.83 7.89
CA TYR A 373 -14.46 -17.55 8.36
C TYR A 373 -13.25 -17.72 9.28
N ILE A 374 -13.28 -18.63 10.26
CA ILE A 374 -12.22 -18.71 11.28
C ILE A 374 -10.96 -19.44 10.84
N ILE A 375 -10.96 -20.11 9.69
CA ILE A 375 -9.78 -20.87 9.21
C ILE A 375 -8.57 -19.95 9.04
N GLU A 376 -7.58 -20.19 9.91
CA GLU A 376 -6.31 -19.47 9.90
C GLU A 376 -5.39 -19.87 8.75
N SER A 377 -5.60 -21.07 8.19
CA SER A 377 -4.83 -21.53 7.05
C SER A 377 -5.19 -20.74 5.78
N SER A 378 -4.36 -20.87 4.75
CA SER A 378 -4.66 -20.25 3.46
C SER A 378 -5.89 -20.91 2.87
N LEU A 379 -6.87 -20.13 2.38
CA LEU A 379 -7.96 -20.70 1.58
C LEU A 379 -7.53 -21.01 0.15
N ILE A 380 -6.27 -20.72 -0.18
CA ILE A 380 -5.67 -20.94 -1.50
C ILE A 380 -4.95 -22.29 -1.53
N VAL A 381 -5.26 -23.10 -2.53
CA VAL A 381 -4.59 -24.36 -2.89
C VAL A 381 -3.99 -24.18 -4.29
N SER A 382 -2.70 -24.45 -4.48
CA SER A 382 -2.03 -24.16 -5.75
C SER A 382 -0.85 -25.07 -6.05
N ASN A 383 -0.57 -25.29 -7.35
CA ASN A 383 0.63 -26.01 -7.80
C ASN A 383 1.90 -25.13 -7.77
N TYR A 384 1.78 -23.87 -7.33
CA TYR A 384 2.90 -23.00 -7.03
C TYR A 384 2.67 -22.25 -5.72
N SER A 385 3.74 -21.77 -5.09
CA SER A 385 3.63 -21.13 -3.78
C SER A 385 3.03 -19.72 -3.90
N ILE A 386 1.96 -19.47 -3.13
CA ILE A 386 1.35 -18.14 -2.97
C ILE A 386 1.34 -17.78 -1.48
N ARG A 387 1.96 -16.67 -1.10
CA ARG A 387 2.05 -16.20 0.28
C ARG A 387 0.91 -15.25 0.64
N THR A 388 0.23 -15.49 1.76
CA THR A 388 -0.85 -14.66 2.30
C THR A 388 -0.38 -13.98 3.60
N ASP A 389 -0.85 -12.76 3.87
CA ASP A 389 -0.48 -11.95 5.06
C ASP A 389 -1.72 -11.46 5.82
N ASN A 390 -2.82 -12.18 5.63
CA ASN A 390 -4.05 -12.02 6.39
C ASN A 390 -3.76 -12.45 7.83
N LEU A 391 -4.24 -11.66 8.79
CA LEU A 391 -4.06 -11.92 10.21
C LEU A 391 -5.43 -11.95 10.87
N LEU A 392 -5.71 -13.01 11.63
CA LEU A 392 -6.87 -13.10 12.49
C LEU A 392 -6.52 -12.46 13.84
N ALA A 393 -7.21 -11.39 14.21
CA ALA A 393 -7.05 -10.70 15.49
C ALA A 393 -8.11 -11.23 16.46
N ASP A 394 -7.67 -11.84 17.55
CA ASP A 394 -8.55 -12.41 18.58
C ASP A 394 -8.19 -11.85 19.96
N SER A 395 -9.23 -11.48 20.72
CA SER A 395 -9.16 -10.98 22.10
C SER A 395 -9.98 -11.88 23.06
N GLY A 396 -10.33 -13.10 22.65
CA GLY A 396 -11.13 -14.07 23.40
C GLY A 396 -12.63 -14.10 23.03
N ASN A 397 -13.09 -13.19 22.17
CA ASN A 397 -14.49 -13.05 21.75
C ASN A 397 -14.63 -13.45 20.26
N PHE A 398 -15.42 -12.70 19.48
CA PHE A 398 -15.50 -12.86 18.03
C PHE A 398 -14.18 -12.41 17.37
N PRO A 399 -13.49 -13.28 16.62
CA PRO A 399 -12.22 -12.95 16.00
C PRO A 399 -12.40 -12.09 14.74
N MET A 400 -11.50 -11.16 14.45
CA MET A 400 -11.62 -10.22 13.32
C MET A 400 -10.44 -10.30 12.35
N TRP A 401 -10.71 -10.43 11.06
CA TRP A 401 -9.66 -10.47 10.04
C TRP A 401 -9.13 -9.09 9.64
N LEU A 402 -7.79 -8.98 9.58
CA LEU A 402 -7.07 -7.87 8.99
C LEU A 402 -6.62 -8.21 7.55
N THR A 403 -7.41 -7.83 6.55
CA THR A 403 -7.19 -8.22 5.13
C THR A 403 -6.68 -7.12 4.21
N ASP A 404 -6.34 -5.93 4.73
CA ASP A 404 -5.81 -4.83 3.90
C ASP A 404 -4.45 -5.18 3.25
N PHE A 405 -4.39 -5.17 1.92
CA PHE A 405 -3.16 -5.39 1.14
C PHE A 405 -2.17 -4.23 1.20
N PHE A 406 -2.58 -3.05 1.69
CA PHE A 406 -1.75 -1.84 1.73
C PHE A 406 -1.41 -1.36 3.16
N PRO A 407 -0.93 -2.24 4.07
CA PRO A 407 -0.65 -1.86 5.45
C PRO A 407 0.56 -0.92 5.53
N THR A 408 0.60 -0.11 6.60
CA THR A 408 1.68 0.86 6.79
C THR A 408 3.04 0.20 7.00
N ASN A 409 3.02 -0.91 7.75
CA ASN A 409 4.18 -1.72 8.11
C ASN A 409 4.11 -3.08 7.42
N PHE A 410 5.27 -3.67 7.18
CA PHE A 410 5.37 -5.03 6.66
C PHE A 410 4.97 -6.03 7.74
N ARG A 411 4.01 -6.90 7.45
CA ARG A 411 3.60 -8.00 8.32
C ARG A 411 4.57 -9.16 8.15
N ARG A 412 5.12 -9.66 9.25
CA ARG A 412 6.09 -10.78 9.27
C ARG A 412 5.40 -12.13 9.33
N ASP A 413 4.30 -12.18 10.06
CA ASP A 413 3.45 -13.37 10.17
C ASP A 413 2.70 -13.55 8.85
N SER A 414 3.07 -14.60 8.13
CA SER A 414 2.52 -14.91 6.81
C SER A 414 2.35 -16.42 6.66
N ARG A 415 1.35 -16.83 5.89
CA ARG A 415 1.08 -18.23 5.54
C ARG A 415 1.35 -18.42 4.04
N HIS A 416 1.40 -19.67 3.61
CA HIS A 416 1.50 -20.02 2.20
C HIS A 416 0.29 -20.86 1.79
N ALA A 417 -0.01 -20.86 0.50
CA ALA A 417 -0.99 -21.73 -0.11
C ALA A 417 -0.67 -23.19 0.18
N HIS A 418 -1.72 -24.00 0.29
CA HIS A 418 -1.58 -25.44 0.36
C HIS A 418 -1.13 -25.98 -1.00
N ILE A 419 -0.31 -27.04 -0.97
CA ILE A 419 0.13 -27.72 -2.19
C ILE A 419 -1.09 -28.33 -2.86
N LEU A 420 -1.27 -28.04 -4.15
CA LEU A 420 -2.31 -28.68 -4.94
C LEU A 420 -1.93 -30.12 -5.26
N ASP A 421 -2.56 -31.03 -4.55
CA ASP A 421 -2.65 -32.44 -4.92
C ASP A 421 -3.77 -32.61 -5.96
N PHE A 422 -3.42 -32.91 -7.20
CA PHE A 422 -4.41 -33.04 -8.28
C PHE A 422 -5.41 -34.18 -8.05
N ASP A 423 -5.08 -35.22 -7.27
CA ASP A 423 -6.02 -36.32 -7.01
C ASP A 423 -7.23 -35.89 -6.18
N ILE A 424 -7.14 -34.79 -5.42
CA ILE A 424 -8.30 -34.24 -4.70
C ILE A 424 -9.36 -33.65 -5.65
N LEU A 425 -8.95 -33.33 -6.90
CA LEU A 425 -9.82 -32.78 -7.95
C LEU A 425 -10.30 -33.86 -8.93
N ARG A 426 -9.80 -35.09 -8.81
CA ARG A 426 -10.13 -36.22 -9.70
C ARG A 426 -11.25 -37.05 -9.08
N LEU A 427 -12.43 -37.07 -9.71
CA LEU A 427 -13.59 -37.88 -9.29
C LEU A 427 -13.51 -39.35 -9.77
N GLY A 428 -12.61 -39.64 -10.71
CA GLY A 428 -12.41 -40.94 -11.32
C GLY A 428 -11.19 -41.67 -10.73
N LYS A 429 -10.36 -42.22 -11.61
CA LYS A 429 -9.09 -42.83 -11.20
C LYS A 429 -8.09 -41.76 -10.74
N LYS A 430 -7.26 -42.15 -9.77
CA LYS A 430 -6.25 -41.31 -9.13
C LYS A 430 -4.86 -41.80 -9.51
N VAL A 431 -3.89 -40.90 -9.56
CA VAL A 431 -2.50 -41.27 -9.86
C VAL A 431 -1.87 -41.97 -8.67
N LEU A 432 -2.17 -41.53 -7.45
CA LEU A 432 -1.76 -42.22 -6.24
C LEU A 432 -2.87 -43.15 -5.73
N ASP A 433 -2.54 -44.45 -5.66
CA ASP A 433 -3.42 -45.46 -5.12
C ASP A 433 -3.73 -45.17 -3.63
N ASN A 434 -5.02 -45.17 -3.27
CA ASN A 434 -5.50 -44.89 -1.92
C ASN A 434 -4.98 -43.58 -1.30
N ASN A 435 -4.94 -42.50 -2.09
CA ASN A 435 -4.55 -41.19 -1.59
C ASN A 435 -5.39 -40.75 -0.37
N PRO A 436 -4.77 -40.48 0.80
CA PRO A 436 -5.47 -40.12 2.04
C PRO A 436 -6.20 -38.78 1.94
N ASN A 437 -5.78 -37.89 1.04
CA ASN A 437 -6.37 -36.57 0.87
C ASN A 437 -7.56 -36.56 -0.10
N ALA A 438 -7.83 -37.68 -0.78
CA ALA A 438 -8.82 -37.68 -1.83
C ALA A 438 -10.24 -37.43 -1.32
N GLY A 439 -10.94 -36.48 -1.96
CA GLY A 439 -12.28 -36.06 -1.55
C GLY A 439 -12.31 -35.10 -0.36
N SER A 440 -11.15 -34.63 0.12
CA SER A 440 -11.08 -33.71 1.26
C SER A 440 -11.36 -32.24 0.90
N PHE A 441 -11.15 -31.85 -0.36
CA PHE A 441 -11.33 -30.45 -0.79
C PHE A 441 -12.80 -30.12 -1.05
N GLU A 442 -13.36 -29.26 -0.21
CA GLU A 442 -14.75 -28.81 -0.34
C GLU A 442 -14.86 -27.38 -0.87
N PHE A 443 -14.14 -26.42 -0.27
CA PHE A 443 -14.19 -24.99 -0.57
C PHE A 443 -12.79 -24.36 -0.61
N GLY A 444 -12.69 -23.20 -1.24
CA GLY A 444 -11.45 -22.42 -1.35
C GLY A 444 -11.16 -21.95 -2.77
N VAL A 445 -9.93 -21.46 -2.96
CA VAL A 445 -9.44 -20.93 -4.22
C VAL A 445 -8.37 -21.85 -4.78
N ILE A 446 -8.56 -22.35 -5.99
CA ILE A 446 -7.57 -23.14 -6.71
C ILE A 446 -6.83 -22.25 -7.69
N GLY A 447 -5.50 -22.16 -7.54
CA GLY A 447 -4.61 -21.50 -8.49
C GLY A 447 -3.78 -22.52 -9.25
N ILE A 448 -3.93 -22.61 -10.57
CA ILE A 448 -3.16 -23.53 -11.40
C ILE A 448 -2.38 -22.75 -12.44
N THR A 449 -1.05 -22.85 -12.41
CA THR A 449 -0.22 -22.38 -13.53
C THR A 449 0.05 -23.52 -14.51
N GLU A 450 0.03 -23.20 -15.80
CA GLU A 450 0.31 -24.09 -16.93
C GLU A 450 -0.61 -25.32 -16.97
N ILE A 451 -1.93 -25.09 -16.84
CA ILE A 451 -2.94 -26.17 -16.81
C ILE A 451 -2.89 -27.08 -18.05
N GLY A 452 -2.51 -26.55 -19.20
CA GLY A 452 -2.38 -27.31 -20.44
C GLY A 452 -1.29 -28.36 -20.38
N LYS A 453 -0.22 -28.17 -19.59
CA LYS A 453 0.83 -29.19 -19.40
C LYS A 453 0.34 -30.38 -18.55
N GLU A 454 -0.55 -30.14 -17.60
CA GLU A 454 -1.15 -31.18 -16.76
C GLU A 454 -2.26 -31.94 -17.52
N ARG A 455 -3.10 -31.20 -18.25
CA ARG A 455 -4.29 -31.76 -18.91
C ARG A 455 -4.03 -32.26 -20.33
N GLY A 456 -3.09 -31.67 -21.04
CA GLY A 456 -2.84 -31.91 -22.46
C GLY A 456 -3.98 -31.46 -23.37
N ASN A 457 -3.68 -31.38 -24.66
CA ASN A 457 -4.67 -31.13 -25.71
C ASN A 457 -5.25 -32.44 -26.29
N ASN A 458 -6.27 -32.35 -27.13
CA ASN A 458 -6.89 -33.55 -27.71
C ASN A 458 -5.95 -34.38 -28.61
N LEU A 459 -4.95 -33.76 -29.23
CA LEU A 459 -3.97 -34.44 -30.09
C LEU A 459 -2.99 -35.26 -29.25
N GLU A 460 -2.43 -34.67 -28.20
CA GLU A 460 -1.54 -35.33 -27.23
C GLU A 460 -2.22 -36.50 -26.51
N LEU A 461 -3.54 -36.43 -26.34
CA LEU A 461 -4.32 -37.45 -25.66
C LEU A 461 -4.87 -38.53 -26.61
N GLN A 462 -4.58 -38.53 -27.92
CA GLN A 462 -5.17 -39.48 -28.87
C GLN A 462 -4.93 -40.95 -28.47
N GLU A 463 -3.72 -41.28 -28.04
CA GLU A 463 -3.31 -42.65 -27.68
C GLU A 463 -3.92 -43.14 -26.36
N LYS A 464 -4.33 -42.22 -25.48
CA LYS A 464 -4.89 -42.58 -24.16
C LYS A 464 -6.33 -43.05 -24.29
N LYS A 465 -6.66 -44.20 -23.67
CA LYS A 465 -8.01 -44.79 -23.65
C LYS A 465 -8.69 -44.58 -22.30
N LYS A 466 -10.00 -44.35 -22.32
CA LYS A 466 -10.83 -44.23 -21.10
C LYS A 466 -10.91 -45.55 -20.32
N SER A 467 -10.82 -46.68 -21.01
CA SER A 467 -10.83 -48.02 -20.42
C SER A 467 -9.48 -48.48 -19.84
N ALA A 468 -8.43 -47.67 -19.94
CA ALA A 468 -7.12 -48.05 -19.44
C ALA A 468 -7.14 -48.31 -17.92
N ASN A 469 -6.31 -49.25 -17.47
CA ASN A 469 -6.19 -49.62 -16.06
C ASN A 469 -5.53 -48.49 -15.25
N GLU A 470 -4.52 -47.84 -15.81
CA GLU A 470 -3.83 -46.72 -15.19
C GLU A 470 -4.65 -45.42 -15.25
N ALA A 471 -4.43 -44.55 -14.28
CA ALA A 471 -5.04 -43.23 -14.26
C ALA A 471 -4.50 -42.33 -15.38
N ASN A 472 -5.42 -41.67 -16.08
CA ASN A 472 -5.11 -40.76 -17.17
C ASN A 472 -6.17 -39.67 -17.31
N GLN A 473 -5.85 -38.66 -18.11
CA GLN A 473 -6.66 -37.46 -18.30
C GLN A 473 -8.07 -37.74 -18.87
N LYS A 474 -8.33 -38.92 -19.47
CA LYS A 474 -9.65 -39.32 -19.98
C LYS A 474 -10.49 -40.11 -18.97
N ASN A 475 -9.88 -40.75 -17.98
CA ASN A 475 -10.57 -41.61 -16.99
C ASN A 475 -10.56 -41.07 -15.55
N ASP A 476 -9.88 -39.95 -15.30
CA ASP A 476 -9.80 -39.27 -14.00
C ASP A 476 -11.02 -38.41 -13.63
N LYS A 477 -11.92 -38.16 -14.59
CA LYS A 477 -13.13 -37.34 -14.43
C LYS A 477 -12.89 -35.92 -13.88
N PHE A 478 -11.71 -35.34 -14.10
CA PHE A 478 -11.41 -33.97 -13.67
C PHE A 478 -12.35 -32.92 -14.30
N ASN A 479 -12.69 -33.06 -15.58
CA ASN A 479 -13.65 -32.15 -16.24
C ASN A 479 -15.04 -32.23 -15.59
N SER A 480 -15.46 -33.41 -15.16
CA SER A 480 -16.73 -33.57 -14.44
C SER A 480 -16.69 -32.89 -13.07
N TRP A 481 -15.53 -32.90 -12.40
CA TRP A 481 -15.33 -32.15 -11.17
C TRP A 481 -15.53 -30.64 -11.41
N LEU A 482 -14.90 -30.06 -12.44
CA LEU A 482 -15.07 -28.64 -12.78
C LEU A 482 -16.55 -28.25 -12.99
N LYS A 483 -17.35 -29.12 -13.60
CA LYS A 483 -18.80 -28.91 -13.83
C LYS A 483 -19.60 -28.91 -12.53
N MET A 484 -19.23 -29.77 -11.58
CA MET A 484 -20.03 -30.04 -10.38
C MET A 484 -19.52 -29.34 -9.11
N CYS A 485 -18.29 -28.79 -9.14
CA CYS A 485 -17.60 -28.25 -7.96
C CYS A 485 -18.39 -27.14 -7.24
N ARG A 486 -19.30 -26.43 -7.93
CA ARG A 486 -20.19 -25.46 -7.29
C ARG A 486 -21.04 -26.04 -6.16
N HIS A 487 -21.42 -27.31 -6.27
CA HIS A 487 -22.39 -27.94 -5.36
C HIS A 487 -21.74 -28.40 -4.05
N SER A 488 -20.42 -28.62 -4.01
CA SER A 488 -19.73 -29.07 -2.80
C SER A 488 -19.64 -27.97 -1.73
N ALA A 489 -19.64 -26.69 -2.13
CA ALA A 489 -19.35 -25.56 -1.25
C ALA A 489 -20.35 -24.40 -1.34
N THR A 490 -21.63 -24.70 -1.59
CA THR A 490 -22.66 -23.67 -1.54
C THR A 490 -23.18 -23.50 -0.10
N VAL A 491 -22.95 -22.33 0.49
CA VAL A 491 -23.50 -21.92 1.80
C VAL A 491 -24.33 -20.66 1.58
N ASP A 492 -25.58 -20.67 2.04
CA ASP A 492 -26.54 -19.57 1.85
C ASP A 492 -26.64 -19.10 0.37
N ASN A 493 -26.79 -20.06 -0.56
CA ASN A 493 -26.84 -19.84 -2.01
C ASN A 493 -25.58 -19.22 -2.64
N PHE A 494 -24.47 -19.10 -1.89
CA PHE A 494 -23.20 -18.60 -2.40
C PHE A 494 -22.15 -19.71 -2.51
N PRO A 495 -21.52 -19.93 -3.68
CA PRO A 495 -20.47 -20.93 -3.86
C PRO A 495 -19.11 -20.41 -3.35
N PHE A 496 -18.56 -21.05 -2.32
CA PHE A 496 -17.23 -20.78 -1.75
C PHE A 496 -16.11 -21.49 -2.51
N ILE A 497 -16.19 -21.53 -3.84
CA ILE A 497 -15.18 -22.18 -4.69
C ILE A 497 -14.86 -21.35 -5.91
N LYS A 498 -13.57 -21.25 -6.24
CA LYS A 498 -13.09 -20.54 -7.42
C LYS A 498 -11.85 -21.23 -7.98
N VAL A 499 -11.75 -21.34 -9.29
CA VAL A 499 -10.63 -21.94 -10.01
C VAL A 499 -10.06 -20.90 -10.97
N PHE A 500 -8.82 -20.50 -10.74
CA PHE A 500 -8.04 -19.65 -11.63
C PHE A 500 -6.94 -20.49 -12.26
N ALA A 501 -7.00 -20.65 -13.58
CA ALA A 501 -5.96 -21.32 -14.34
C ALA A 501 -5.27 -20.33 -15.28
N ASP A 502 -3.98 -20.51 -15.55
CA ASP A 502 -3.29 -19.81 -16.63
C ASP A 502 -2.82 -20.75 -17.75
N GLU A 503 -2.78 -20.21 -18.97
CA GLU A 503 -2.22 -20.87 -20.14
C GLU A 503 -1.68 -19.84 -21.15
N GLN A 504 -0.87 -20.27 -22.11
CA GLN A 504 -0.41 -19.44 -23.23
C GLN A 504 -1.50 -19.27 -24.29
N ARG A 505 -2.19 -20.35 -24.62
CA ARG A 505 -3.20 -20.44 -25.66
C ARG A 505 -4.43 -21.17 -25.12
N PRO A 506 -5.65 -20.68 -25.38
CA PRO A 506 -6.83 -21.38 -24.89
C PRO A 506 -7.02 -22.76 -25.52
N GLU A 507 -6.53 -23.01 -26.75
CA GLU A 507 -6.69 -24.32 -27.41
C GLU A 507 -5.80 -25.43 -26.81
N SER A 508 -4.81 -25.06 -26.01
CA SER A 508 -3.97 -26.03 -25.29
C SER A 508 -4.74 -26.78 -24.21
N TRP A 509 -5.89 -26.25 -23.77
CA TRP A 509 -6.77 -26.94 -22.85
C TRP A 509 -7.94 -27.57 -23.61
N GLY A 510 -8.25 -28.84 -23.32
CA GLY A 510 -9.32 -29.57 -24.00
C GLY A 510 -10.66 -28.83 -24.01
N ALA A 511 -11.35 -28.87 -25.16
CA ALA A 511 -12.56 -28.08 -25.43
C ALA A 511 -13.64 -28.23 -24.34
N ASP A 512 -13.89 -29.46 -23.85
CA ASP A 512 -14.89 -29.74 -22.82
C ASP A 512 -14.63 -29.04 -21.47
N ALA A 513 -13.37 -28.77 -21.14
CA ALA A 513 -13.01 -28.01 -19.94
C ALA A 513 -12.99 -26.49 -20.22
N ARG A 514 -12.55 -26.10 -21.42
CA ARG A 514 -12.49 -24.72 -21.87
C ARG A 514 -13.88 -24.09 -21.95
N ASP A 515 -14.88 -24.79 -22.50
CA ASP A 515 -16.24 -24.26 -22.68
C ASP A 515 -16.95 -23.92 -21.35
N LEU A 516 -16.44 -24.44 -20.23
CA LEU A 516 -16.94 -24.16 -18.88
C LEU A 516 -16.40 -22.88 -18.27
N CYS A 517 -15.32 -22.33 -18.82
CA CYS A 517 -14.62 -21.19 -18.26
C CYS A 517 -14.84 -19.93 -19.10
N ASP A 518 -14.75 -18.76 -18.46
CA ASP A 518 -14.51 -17.53 -19.20
C ASP A 518 -13.00 -17.39 -19.44
N ILE A 519 -12.65 -17.09 -20.69
CA ILE A 519 -11.28 -16.83 -21.12
C ILE A 519 -10.99 -15.34 -20.89
N VAL A 520 -9.92 -15.06 -20.15
CA VAL A 520 -9.41 -13.72 -19.90
C VAL A 520 -8.10 -13.56 -20.66
N ASN A 521 -8.19 -12.99 -21.86
CA ASN A 521 -7.04 -12.74 -22.73
C ASN A 521 -6.33 -11.44 -22.31
N ILE A 522 -5.02 -11.52 -22.03
CA ILE A 522 -4.19 -10.35 -21.77
C ILE A 522 -3.68 -9.78 -23.10
N VAL A 523 -4.31 -8.70 -23.56
CA VAL A 523 -3.94 -8.02 -24.80
C VAL A 523 -2.59 -7.33 -24.63
N SER A 524 -2.45 -6.51 -23.59
CA SER A 524 -1.20 -5.81 -23.28
C SER A 524 -1.04 -5.52 -21.79
N SER A 525 0.22 -5.50 -21.34
CA SER A 525 0.63 -5.03 -20.01
C SER A 525 1.20 -3.63 -20.15
N GLY A 526 0.61 -2.65 -19.45
CA GLY A 526 1.20 -1.33 -19.32
C GLY A 526 2.46 -1.31 -18.44
N GLU A 527 3.22 -0.23 -18.58
CA GLU A 527 4.37 0.08 -17.72
C GLU A 527 3.96 0.38 -16.29
N LEU A 528 4.94 0.39 -15.39
CA LEU A 528 4.75 0.72 -13.98
C LEU A 528 4.46 2.22 -13.83
N LYS A 529 3.30 2.55 -13.25
CA LYS A 529 2.86 3.91 -12.95
C LYS A 529 2.81 4.13 -11.45
N LEU A 530 2.88 5.39 -11.02
CA LEU A 530 2.82 5.75 -9.60
C LEU A 530 1.46 6.35 -9.22
N ALA A 531 0.84 5.84 -8.15
CA ALA A 531 -0.41 6.38 -7.64
C ALA A 531 -0.24 7.68 -6.84
N MET A 532 0.99 7.96 -6.36
CA MET A 532 1.33 9.13 -5.54
C MET A 532 1.40 10.40 -6.38
N PRO A 533 0.59 11.44 -6.08
CA PRO A 533 0.61 12.70 -6.82
C PRO A 533 1.88 13.52 -6.50
N PHE A 534 2.27 14.43 -7.41
CA PHE A 534 3.38 15.38 -7.22
C PHE A 534 4.73 14.73 -6.84
N TYR A 535 5.03 13.56 -7.39
CA TYR A 535 6.31 12.88 -7.17
C TYR A 535 7.26 12.95 -8.38
N THR A 536 6.82 13.55 -9.50
CA THR A 536 7.60 13.71 -10.73
C THR A 536 8.98 14.32 -10.49
N ILE A 537 9.08 15.41 -9.71
CA ILE A 537 10.37 16.04 -9.38
C ILE A 537 11.29 15.08 -8.62
N GLY A 538 10.74 14.35 -7.65
CA GLY A 538 11.50 13.40 -6.85
C GLY A 538 12.04 12.24 -7.68
N ASP A 539 11.26 11.80 -8.66
CA ASP A 539 11.63 10.76 -9.61
C ASP A 539 12.74 11.24 -10.56
N MET A 540 12.57 12.41 -11.19
CA MET A 540 13.57 13.02 -12.07
C MET A 540 14.93 13.20 -11.37
N VAL A 541 14.92 13.67 -10.12
CA VAL A 541 16.16 13.84 -9.33
C VAL A 541 16.84 12.49 -9.05
N ALA A 542 16.06 11.45 -8.76
CA ALA A 542 16.59 10.13 -8.48
C ALA A 542 17.16 9.45 -9.73
N GLU A 543 16.45 9.53 -10.85
CA GLU A 543 16.86 9.00 -12.15
C GLU A 543 18.12 9.72 -12.65
N TRP A 544 18.11 11.05 -12.71
CA TRP A 544 19.27 11.84 -13.11
C TRP A 544 20.52 11.53 -12.26
N ALA A 545 20.36 11.45 -10.94
CA ALA A 545 21.48 11.13 -10.05
C ALA A 545 21.98 9.70 -10.21
N PHE A 546 21.10 8.74 -10.54
CA PHE A 546 21.45 7.35 -10.79
C PHE A 546 22.20 7.19 -12.11
N ASP A 547 21.65 7.70 -13.21
CA ASP A 547 22.22 7.52 -14.55
C ASP A 547 23.58 8.21 -14.70
N ARG A 548 23.72 9.40 -14.12
CA ARG A 548 25.02 10.10 -14.13
C ARG A 548 26.06 9.41 -13.27
N PHE A 549 25.65 8.84 -12.14
CA PHE A 549 26.57 8.11 -11.28
C PHE A 549 26.95 6.74 -11.86
N ILE A 550 26.01 5.99 -12.46
CA ILE A 550 26.25 4.61 -12.88
C ILE A 550 27.28 4.54 -14.01
N GLY A 551 27.21 5.45 -14.99
CA GLY A 551 28.21 5.55 -16.05
C GLY A 551 29.62 5.82 -15.48
N LEU A 552 29.73 6.84 -14.63
CA LEU A 552 30.99 7.16 -13.94
C LEU A 552 31.49 5.98 -13.08
N TYR A 553 30.57 5.25 -12.44
CA TYR A 553 30.91 4.15 -11.54
C TYR A 553 31.47 2.93 -12.28
N TYR A 554 30.89 2.58 -13.44
CA TYR A 554 31.39 1.46 -14.24
C TYR A 554 32.69 1.80 -14.97
N ASP A 555 32.85 3.03 -15.47
CA ASP A 555 34.14 3.52 -15.99
C ASP A 555 35.23 3.45 -14.91
N PHE A 556 34.88 3.84 -13.68
CA PHE A 556 35.79 3.75 -12.54
C PHE A 556 36.13 2.30 -12.20
N ARG A 557 35.14 1.40 -12.15
CA ARG A 557 35.37 -0.03 -11.87
C ARG A 557 36.22 -0.71 -12.94
N PHE A 558 36.08 -0.30 -14.20
CA PHE A 558 36.89 -0.83 -15.29
C PHE A 558 38.37 -0.47 -15.11
N ARG A 559 38.67 0.79 -14.78
CA ARG A 559 40.05 1.26 -14.64
C ARG A 559 40.66 0.96 -13.27
N ARG A 560 39.86 0.78 -12.22
CA ARG A 560 40.35 0.76 -10.83
C ARG A 560 39.63 -0.24 -9.93
N GLY A 561 40.42 -1.00 -9.18
CA GLY A 561 39.99 -1.96 -8.16
C GLY A 561 39.96 -1.41 -6.72
N ASP A 562 40.46 -0.20 -6.47
CA ASP A 562 40.47 0.44 -5.14
C ASP A 562 39.19 1.24 -4.86
N THR A 563 38.84 1.44 -3.58
CA THR A 563 37.67 2.25 -3.20
C THR A 563 38.10 3.67 -2.80
N THR A 564 37.57 4.68 -3.50
CA THR A 564 37.91 6.10 -3.31
C THR A 564 36.85 6.86 -2.53
N LEU A 565 37.25 7.97 -1.89
CA LEU A 565 36.34 8.84 -1.14
C LEU A 565 35.22 9.42 -2.00
N LEU A 566 35.54 9.89 -3.20
CA LEU A 566 34.56 10.47 -4.12
C LEU A 566 33.48 9.46 -4.50
N VAL A 567 33.89 8.26 -4.94
CA VAL A 567 32.94 7.20 -5.30
C VAL A 567 32.15 6.76 -4.07
N TYR A 568 32.77 6.68 -2.90
CA TYR A 568 32.08 6.35 -1.65
C TYR A 568 30.96 7.35 -1.31
N VAL A 569 31.25 8.66 -1.38
CA VAL A 569 30.26 9.72 -1.06
C VAL A 569 29.16 9.76 -2.11
N LEU A 570 29.50 9.80 -3.41
CA LEU A 570 28.52 9.83 -4.49
C LEU A 570 27.64 8.58 -4.46
N LYS A 571 28.23 7.38 -4.31
CA LYS A 571 27.48 6.12 -4.18
C LYS A 571 26.53 6.16 -2.98
N SER A 572 26.93 6.75 -1.86
CA SER A 572 26.09 6.84 -0.66
C SER A 572 24.87 7.73 -0.88
N VAL A 573 25.06 8.89 -1.51
CA VAL A 573 23.97 9.83 -1.85
C VAL A 573 23.04 9.24 -2.91
N THR A 574 23.60 8.76 -4.03
CA THR A 574 22.82 8.15 -5.11
C THR A 574 22.08 6.91 -4.63
N ALA A 575 22.72 6.05 -3.82
CA ALA A 575 22.04 4.89 -3.26
C ALA A 575 20.91 5.28 -2.30
N TRP A 576 21.03 6.38 -1.55
CA TRP A 576 19.95 6.88 -0.71
C TRP A 576 18.74 7.35 -1.54
N LEU A 577 18.99 8.16 -2.58
CA LEU A 577 17.95 8.61 -3.53
C LEU A 577 17.27 7.42 -4.22
N TRP A 578 18.07 6.51 -4.79
CA TRP A 578 17.59 5.32 -5.48
C TRP A 578 16.79 4.39 -4.56
N LYS A 579 17.28 4.10 -3.34
CA LYS A 579 16.53 3.31 -2.34
C LYS A 579 15.21 3.96 -1.96
N ARG A 580 15.18 5.29 -1.85
CA ARG A 580 13.93 6.03 -1.58
C ARG A 580 12.97 5.88 -2.75
N ASN A 581 13.46 6.02 -4.00
CA ASN A 581 12.65 5.91 -5.20
C ASN A 581 12.01 4.52 -5.32
N ILE A 582 12.81 3.47 -5.17
CA ILE A 582 12.34 2.08 -5.17
C ILE A 582 11.30 1.83 -4.10
N LYS A 583 11.48 2.34 -2.88
CA LYS A 583 10.48 2.18 -1.82
C LYS A 583 9.14 2.82 -2.19
N ILE A 584 9.17 3.95 -2.90
CA ILE A 584 7.97 4.66 -3.33
C ILE A 584 7.27 3.90 -4.46
N TYR A 585 8.01 3.46 -5.48
CA TYR A 585 7.47 2.63 -6.56
C TYR A 585 6.96 1.26 -6.08
N ASN A 586 7.68 0.58 -5.20
CA ASN A 586 7.23 -0.72 -4.67
C ASN A 586 5.95 -0.59 -3.83
N ARG A 587 5.77 0.55 -3.14
CA ARG A 587 4.64 0.77 -2.24
C ARG A 587 3.42 1.38 -2.92
N TYR A 588 3.64 2.26 -3.90
CA TYR A 588 2.59 3.04 -4.54
C TYR A 588 2.49 2.82 -6.05
N GLY A 589 3.27 1.90 -6.59
CA GLY A 589 3.28 1.55 -8.00
C GLY A 589 2.17 0.59 -8.38
N TYR A 590 1.68 0.73 -9.61
CA TYR A 590 0.71 -0.17 -10.23
C TYR A 590 0.93 -0.24 -11.74
N SER A 591 0.58 -1.36 -12.37
CA SER A 591 0.54 -1.52 -13.83
C SER A 591 -0.88 -1.89 -14.27
N VAL A 592 -1.29 -1.44 -15.46
CA VAL A 592 -2.63 -1.71 -15.99
C VAL A 592 -2.54 -2.79 -17.05
N LEU A 593 -3.23 -3.90 -16.85
CA LEU A 593 -3.46 -4.91 -17.88
C LEU A 593 -4.72 -4.53 -18.66
N LYS A 594 -4.61 -4.51 -19.99
CA LYS A 594 -5.77 -4.47 -20.88
C LYS A 594 -6.19 -5.91 -21.13
N ILE A 595 -7.36 -6.28 -20.62
CA ILE A 595 -7.88 -7.63 -20.70
C ILE A 595 -9.13 -7.69 -21.55
N GLU A 596 -9.29 -8.81 -22.24
CA GLU A 596 -10.43 -9.14 -23.07
C GLU A 596 -11.07 -10.39 -22.49
N LYS A 597 -12.32 -10.23 -22.02
CA LYS A 597 -13.13 -11.31 -21.47
C LYS A 597 -13.98 -11.89 -22.59
N GLU A 598 -13.91 -13.19 -22.77
CA GLU A 598 -14.71 -13.96 -23.73
C GLU A 598 -15.23 -15.24 -23.06
N ARG A 599 -16.35 -15.79 -23.53
CA ARG A 599 -16.79 -17.13 -23.10
C ARG A 599 -15.88 -18.20 -23.69
N GLY A 600 -15.73 -19.31 -22.97
CA GLY A 600 -14.92 -20.46 -23.40
C GLY A 600 -15.25 -21.05 -24.76
N THR A 601 -16.50 -20.88 -25.21
CA THR A 601 -16.99 -21.29 -26.53
C THR A 601 -16.41 -20.48 -27.69
N MET A 602 -15.76 -19.33 -27.41
CA MET A 602 -15.18 -18.42 -28.41
C MET A 602 -16.19 -17.87 -29.41
N ASP A 603 -17.34 -17.40 -28.92
CA ASP A 603 -18.43 -16.84 -29.75
C ASP A 603 -18.06 -15.48 -30.41
N GLY A 604 -16.85 -14.96 -30.23
CA GLY A 604 -16.40 -13.67 -30.77
C GLY A 604 -16.92 -12.43 -30.03
N LYS A 605 -17.74 -12.60 -28.98
CA LYS A 605 -18.27 -11.51 -28.15
C LYS A 605 -17.29 -11.15 -27.03
N VAL A 606 -16.42 -10.19 -27.31
CA VAL A 606 -15.35 -9.78 -26.39
C VAL A 606 -15.73 -8.54 -25.57
N SER A 607 -15.59 -8.62 -24.24
CA SER A 607 -15.71 -7.47 -23.33
C SER A 607 -14.33 -6.95 -22.92
N LYS A 608 -14.03 -5.69 -23.27
CA LYS A 608 -12.75 -5.04 -22.94
C LYS A 608 -12.79 -4.44 -21.54
N LYS A 609 -11.85 -4.87 -20.68
CA LYS A 609 -11.73 -4.37 -19.31
C LYS A 609 -10.28 -4.00 -18.97
N LYS A 610 -10.14 -3.24 -17.87
CA LYS A 610 -8.84 -2.87 -17.29
C LYS A 610 -8.71 -3.59 -15.97
N TYR A 611 -7.61 -4.32 -15.81
CA TYR A 611 -7.23 -4.97 -14.56
C TYR A 611 -5.97 -4.30 -14.00
N TYR A 612 -5.92 -4.06 -12.70
CA TYR A 612 -4.85 -3.28 -12.09
C TYR A 612 -3.93 -4.20 -11.27
N LEU A 613 -2.68 -4.36 -11.67
CA LEU A 613 -1.69 -5.08 -10.87
C LEU A 613 -0.97 -4.09 -9.96
N MET A 614 -1.12 -4.22 -8.65
CA MET A 614 -0.54 -3.30 -7.67
C MET A 614 0.72 -3.89 -7.05
N SER A 615 1.84 -3.17 -7.15
CA SER A 615 3.15 -3.71 -6.75
C SER A 615 3.20 -4.07 -5.27
N ALA A 616 2.57 -3.27 -4.43
CA ALA A 616 2.51 -3.51 -3.00
C ALA A 616 1.68 -4.75 -2.63
N LYS A 617 0.73 -5.18 -3.45
CA LYS A 617 -0.05 -6.39 -3.22
C LYS A 617 0.74 -7.63 -3.65
N ILE A 618 1.29 -7.58 -4.87
CA ILE A 618 1.84 -8.74 -5.59
C ILE A 618 3.33 -8.97 -5.31
N TYR A 619 4.17 -7.95 -5.41
CA TYR A 619 5.65 -8.11 -5.34
C TYR A 619 6.21 -8.09 -3.92
N ARG A 620 5.37 -8.39 -2.91
CA ARG A 620 5.82 -8.61 -1.52
C ARG A 620 6.25 -10.06 -1.31
N LYS A 621 7.04 -10.63 -2.22
CA LYS A 621 7.39 -12.08 -2.19
C LYS A 621 6.14 -12.96 -2.07
N ARG A 622 5.09 -12.64 -2.84
CA ARG A 622 3.84 -13.42 -2.85
C ARG A 622 4.01 -14.71 -3.62
N PHE A 623 4.70 -14.66 -4.74
CA PHE A 623 4.99 -15.82 -5.56
C PHE A 623 6.32 -15.57 -6.27
N ALA A 624 6.89 -16.65 -6.81
CA ALA A 624 8.06 -16.63 -7.66
C ALA A 624 7.59 -16.83 -9.11
N THR A 625 8.14 -16.10 -10.08
CA THR A 625 7.78 -16.31 -11.50
C THR A 625 8.44 -17.57 -12.08
N ASP A 626 9.45 -18.07 -11.39
CA ASP A 626 10.34 -19.16 -11.73
C ASP A 626 10.00 -20.41 -10.88
N CYS A 627 8.72 -20.78 -10.81
CA CYS A 627 8.22 -21.89 -9.98
C CYS A 627 8.92 -23.24 -10.23
N PHE A 628 9.49 -23.44 -11.43
CA PHE A 628 10.20 -24.66 -11.82
C PHE A 628 11.73 -24.51 -11.81
N ALA A 629 12.28 -23.42 -11.25
CA ALA A 629 13.72 -23.18 -11.22
C ALA A 629 14.50 -24.34 -10.58
N ASP A 630 13.99 -24.89 -9.47
CA ASP A 630 14.67 -25.98 -8.75
C ASP A 630 14.76 -27.27 -9.56
N TYR A 631 13.78 -27.55 -10.44
CA TYR A 631 13.86 -28.67 -11.37
C TYR A 631 15.03 -28.50 -12.37
N PHE A 632 15.17 -27.29 -12.93
CA PHE A 632 16.28 -27.00 -13.85
C PHE A 632 17.63 -26.94 -13.13
N ASN A 633 17.66 -26.45 -11.88
CA ASN A 633 18.87 -26.44 -11.06
C ASN A 633 19.34 -27.87 -10.76
N ASP A 634 18.43 -28.78 -10.40
CA ASP A 634 18.76 -30.19 -10.18
C ASP A 634 19.28 -30.86 -11.47
N MET A 635 18.68 -30.57 -12.62
CA MET A 635 19.18 -31.03 -13.92
C MET A 635 20.59 -30.49 -14.22
N ALA A 636 20.81 -29.19 -14.01
CA ALA A 636 22.10 -28.54 -14.27
C ALA A 636 23.21 -29.05 -13.35
N LEU A 637 22.90 -29.32 -12.07
CA LEU A 637 23.85 -29.88 -11.11
C LEU A 637 24.35 -31.27 -11.51
N ARG A 638 23.55 -32.04 -12.26
CA ARG A 638 23.92 -33.38 -12.74
C ARG A 638 24.80 -33.36 -14.00
N ALA A 639 24.79 -32.26 -14.76
CA ALA A 639 25.44 -32.20 -16.07
C ALA A 639 26.98 -32.17 -15.98
N ASN A 640 27.56 -31.72 -14.87
CA ASN A 640 29.02 -31.55 -14.67
C ASN A 640 29.75 -30.75 -15.77
N VAL A 641 29.02 -30.07 -16.66
CA VAL A 641 29.53 -29.24 -17.76
C VAL A 641 28.88 -27.87 -17.70
N GLY A 642 29.67 -26.83 -17.98
CA GLY A 642 29.20 -25.44 -18.10
C GLY A 642 29.23 -24.96 -19.55
N LEU A 643 28.74 -23.73 -19.78
CA LEU A 643 28.73 -23.13 -21.12
C LEU A 643 30.13 -23.04 -21.76
N ASN A 644 31.17 -22.84 -20.94
CA ASN A 644 32.57 -22.79 -21.43
C ASN A 644 33.09 -24.14 -21.94
N ASP A 645 32.42 -25.25 -21.61
CA ASP A 645 32.80 -26.59 -22.05
C ASP A 645 32.09 -26.97 -23.36
N TYR A 646 31.16 -26.13 -23.84
CA TYR A 646 30.43 -26.38 -25.07
C TYR A 646 31.34 -26.11 -26.27
N ARG A 647 31.21 -26.92 -27.33
CA ARG A 647 31.94 -26.68 -28.57
C ARG A 647 31.48 -25.36 -29.21
N GLU A 648 32.42 -24.46 -29.46
CA GLU A 648 32.21 -23.25 -30.25
C GLU A 648 32.40 -23.55 -31.73
N TYR A 649 31.69 -22.82 -32.59
CA TYR A 649 31.94 -22.87 -34.04
C TYR A 649 33.31 -22.26 -34.34
N LEU A 650 34.08 -22.93 -35.21
CA LEU A 650 35.43 -22.46 -35.58
C LEU A 650 35.40 -21.22 -36.48
N THR A 651 34.38 -21.09 -37.32
CA THR A 651 34.23 -19.98 -38.28
C THR A 651 32.78 -19.50 -38.38
N GLU A 652 32.56 -18.46 -39.20
CA GLU A 652 31.24 -17.88 -39.45
C GLU A 652 30.25 -18.87 -40.12
N CYS A 653 30.79 -19.85 -40.87
CA CYS A 653 30.01 -20.90 -41.51
C CYS A 653 30.24 -22.22 -40.79
N ALA A 654 29.16 -22.86 -40.34
CA ALA A 654 29.23 -24.18 -39.71
C ALA A 654 29.71 -25.23 -40.73
N SER A 655 30.75 -25.97 -40.37
CA SER A 655 31.17 -27.17 -41.09
C SER A 655 30.13 -28.29 -40.95
N VAL A 656 30.20 -29.29 -41.84
CA VAL A 656 29.28 -30.44 -41.80
C VAL A 656 29.34 -31.17 -40.45
N ASP A 657 30.53 -31.34 -39.88
CA ASP A 657 30.73 -31.99 -38.59
C ASP A 657 30.09 -31.18 -37.44
N GLU A 658 30.20 -29.85 -37.48
CA GLU A 658 29.57 -28.97 -36.50
C GLU A 658 28.05 -28.95 -36.64
N LEU A 659 27.51 -29.02 -37.87
CA LEU A 659 26.08 -29.17 -38.12
C LEU A 659 25.55 -30.49 -37.55
N GLN A 660 26.27 -31.59 -37.78
CA GLN A 660 25.89 -32.91 -37.24
C GLN A 660 25.99 -32.96 -35.71
N ALA A 661 26.94 -32.24 -35.11
CA ALA A 661 27.08 -32.15 -33.65
C ALA A 661 25.92 -31.43 -32.94
N GLN A 662 25.03 -30.73 -33.67
CA GLN A 662 23.86 -30.05 -33.10
C GLN A 662 22.79 -31.03 -32.58
N ASN A 663 22.78 -32.28 -33.05
CA ASN A 663 21.69 -33.24 -32.81
C ASN A 663 20.30 -32.67 -33.18
N SER A 664 20.24 -31.85 -34.22
CA SER A 664 19.02 -31.18 -34.68
C SER A 664 18.18 -32.10 -35.56
N TYR A 665 16.88 -32.23 -35.28
CA TYR A 665 15.94 -32.99 -36.13
C TYR A 665 15.97 -32.55 -37.59
N PHE A 666 16.08 -31.24 -37.84
CA PHE A 666 16.13 -30.69 -39.20
C PHE A 666 17.41 -31.08 -39.93
N VAL A 667 18.57 -30.96 -39.26
CA VAL A 667 19.86 -31.32 -39.85
C VAL A 667 19.93 -32.84 -40.09
N ASN A 668 19.49 -33.62 -39.11
CA ASN A 668 19.41 -35.08 -39.22
C ASN A 668 18.51 -35.51 -40.39
N ALA A 669 17.36 -34.84 -40.59
CA ALA A 669 16.48 -35.09 -41.74
C ALA A 669 17.14 -34.72 -43.09
N LEU A 670 17.90 -33.62 -43.16
CA LEU A 670 18.63 -33.22 -44.37
C LEU A 670 19.71 -34.26 -44.77
N TYR A 671 20.36 -34.88 -43.79
CA TYR A 671 21.39 -35.90 -44.01
C TYR A 671 20.86 -37.33 -44.01
N GLY A 672 19.55 -37.55 -43.84
CA GLY A 672 18.93 -38.88 -43.80
C GLY A 672 19.33 -39.73 -42.58
N ILE A 673 19.85 -39.11 -41.52
CA ILE A 673 20.29 -39.80 -40.30
C ILE A 673 19.10 -39.89 -39.35
N GLY A 674 18.59 -41.10 -39.11
CA GLY A 674 17.43 -41.34 -38.21
C GLY A 674 16.09 -41.59 -38.92
N GLY A 675 16.09 -41.80 -40.24
CA GLY A 675 14.93 -42.27 -41.00
C GLY A 675 15.05 -43.75 -41.35
N ASN A 676 14.95 -44.63 -40.36
CA ASN A 676 14.62 -46.05 -40.53
C ASN A 676 13.83 -46.47 -39.28
N ASP A 677 12.58 -46.04 -39.23
CA ASP A 677 11.48 -46.74 -38.54
C ASP A 677 10.27 -46.75 -39.47
#